data_AF-A0A9E0V6N5-F1
#
_entry.id   AF-A0A9E0V6N5-F1
#
_cell.length_a   1.000
_cell.length_b   1.000
_cell.length_c   1.000
_cell.angle_alpha   90.00
_cell.angle_beta   90.00
_cell.angle_gamma   90.00
#
_symmetry.space_group_name_H-M   'P 1'
#
loop_
_entity.id
_entity.type
_entity.pdbx_description
1 polymer ?
#
loop_
_entity_poly.entity_id
_entity_poly.type
_entity_poly.pdbx_seq_one_letter_code
_entity_poly.pdbx_strand_id
1 'polypeptide(L)'
;MGNRISHLREFGDFRLDAEKKILWYENAPVNLPLKEIELLCLLTEHGGEVVTRTELLDKIWTDSFVEESNLSRHVYLLRKTLRDLGEGRDLIQTVPRRGYRFAGEVRFLTGAELIIEKRTESRTLIEIEETVEEKSASRTAAGFFSRARLIVVALVAVALGGLAFTSYRNLAAKNSGQIKSLAVLPFKTLGGAKSDEHPGLGLADVLITRLTSLKNLNVRPTSAVAAFENQPVDSALAARKLDVDAVLEGSIYRTENSVRVTMQLLRAGDEKVLWSGQFEKPRRDEMKIQDEIAVQVTNALAINLNDGERRALLKNYTENADAFELYQQGRLEWNKRSWQGMIEAERLFRNAIEKDPNFALAYVGLADRLATTTEANEAFQLVEKALELDPDCGEAHATLGFLHMFQRWDWPAAETELRRSVELAPGYATGHHWLATLLEIEGRHPEARAEFERALEINPRSHNLLADLGQNYYFERDYAKAGEYCRKALEIYPDFIFAHQYLFEIYRQTGQFDLAFEEFLKSDEANHLLINENGPQKERHEKWLVDIRELYRKEGFEGFLLSRIRAAAQTEPTFVPVSLFFIAQSEAFLGNKEKALDSLEKAYEKRALFTMPFVRVDPVFDNLRGEPRFQEILRKMNL
;
A
#
# COMPACT_ATOMS: atom_id res chain seq x y z
N MET A 1 13.10 -38.17 -33.74
CA MET A 1 12.90 -36.77 -34.20
C MET A 1 11.57 -36.31 -33.63
N GLY A 2 11.58 -35.66 -32.47
CA GLY A 2 10.36 -35.11 -31.86
C GLY A 2 10.13 -33.70 -32.39
N ASN A 3 8.99 -33.45 -33.02
CA ASN A 3 8.52 -32.12 -33.41
C ASN A 3 8.53 -31.20 -32.18
N ARG A 4 9.55 -30.36 -32.01
CA ARG A 4 9.45 -29.21 -31.09
C ARG A 4 8.54 -28.19 -31.76
N ILE A 5 7.28 -28.13 -31.31
CA ILE A 5 6.38 -27.02 -31.61
C ILE A 5 7.14 -25.74 -31.25
N SER A 6 7.27 -24.80 -32.20
CA SER A 6 7.99 -23.56 -31.91
C SER A 6 7.28 -22.79 -30.78
N HIS A 7 8.06 -22.32 -29.80
CA HIS A 7 7.56 -21.50 -28.69
C HIS A 7 7.22 -20.08 -29.15
N LEU A 8 7.80 -19.62 -30.26
CA LEU A 8 7.51 -18.32 -30.86
C LEU A 8 6.39 -18.44 -31.90
N ARG A 9 5.34 -17.65 -31.71
CA ARG A 9 4.11 -17.69 -32.50
C ARG A 9 3.74 -16.27 -32.93
N GLU A 10 3.35 -16.10 -34.18
CA GLU A 10 2.85 -14.85 -34.74
C GLU A 10 1.40 -14.98 -35.16
N PHE A 11 0.58 -13.98 -34.85
CA PHE A 11 -0.80 -13.89 -35.33
C PHE A 11 -1.20 -12.41 -35.43
N GLY A 12 -1.59 -11.96 -36.63
CA GLY A 12 -1.74 -10.52 -36.87
C GLY A 12 -0.45 -9.77 -36.53
N ASP A 13 -0.57 -8.66 -35.80
CA ASP A 13 0.55 -7.83 -35.36
C ASP A 13 1.12 -8.25 -33.99
N PHE A 14 0.70 -9.42 -33.50
CA PHE A 14 1.15 -9.98 -32.23
C PHE A 14 2.26 -11.01 -32.40
N ARG A 15 3.24 -10.97 -31.49
CA ARG A 15 4.24 -12.01 -31.28
C ARG A 15 4.07 -12.60 -29.88
N LEU A 16 3.98 -13.91 -29.76
CA LEU A 16 3.84 -14.63 -28.50
C LEU A 16 5.06 -15.53 -28.29
N ASP A 17 5.76 -15.35 -27.17
CA ASP A 17 6.75 -16.30 -26.65
C ASP A 17 6.06 -17.14 -25.57
N ALA A 18 5.67 -18.36 -25.95
CA ALA A 18 4.96 -19.28 -25.08
C ALA A 18 5.82 -19.86 -23.95
N GLU A 19 7.16 -19.78 -24.06
CA GLU A 19 8.09 -20.25 -23.03
C GLU A 19 8.32 -19.16 -21.98
N LYS A 20 8.57 -17.92 -22.41
CA LYS A 20 8.73 -16.78 -21.51
C LYS A 20 7.43 -16.20 -20.98
N LYS A 21 6.29 -16.62 -21.54
CA LYS A 21 4.95 -16.07 -21.22
C LYS A 21 4.90 -14.56 -21.43
N ILE A 22 5.35 -14.12 -22.61
CA ILE A 22 5.32 -12.70 -23.01
C ILE A 22 4.62 -12.58 -24.37
N LEU A 23 3.71 -11.62 -24.46
CA LEU A 23 3.06 -11.20 -25.71
C LEU A 23 3.61 -9.83 -26.08
N TRP A 24 3.90 -9.61 -27.36
CA TRP A 24 4.23 -8.30 -27.92
C TRP A 24 3.19 -7.92 -28.97
N TYR A 25 2.96 -6.62 -29.13
CA TYR A 25 2.21 -6.00 -30.22
C TYR A 25 3.09 -4.93 -30.85
N GLU A 26 3.34 -5.00 -32.16
CA GLU A 26 4.16 -4.02 -32.92
C GLU A 26 5.52 -3.62 -32.29
N ASN A 27 6.13 -4.52 -31.49
CA ASN A 27 7.39 -4.38 -30.72
C ASN A 27 7.29 -3.85 -29.28
N ALA A 28 6.10 -3.56 -28.75
CA ALA A 28 5.89 -3.27 -27.33
C ALA A 28 5.36 -4.52 -26.59
N PRO A 29 5.86 -4.84 -25.37
CA PRO A 29 5.30 -5.92 -24.58
C PRO A 29 3.88 -5.56 -24.12
N VAL A 30 2.95 -6.50 -24.25
CA VAL A 30 1.56 -6.38 -23.81
C VAL A 30 1.44 -6.91 -22.39
N ASN A 31 0.98 -6.07 -21.46
CA ASN A 31 0.73 -6.49 -20.09
C ASN A 31 -0.53 -7.37 -20.02
N LEU A 32 -0.34 -8.67 -19.84
CA LEU A 32 -1.40 -9.65 -19.59
C LEU A 32 -1.07 -10.41 -18.30
N PRO A 33 -2.05 -10.62 -17.40
CA PRO A 33 -1.80 -11.45 -16.23
C PRO A 33 -1.50 -12.91 -16.64
N LEU A 34 -0.81 -13.64 -15.76
CA LEU A 34 -0.21 -14.94 -16.08
C LEU A 34 -1.24 -15.96 -16.60
N LYS A 35 -2.46 -15.97 -16.05
CA LYS A 35 -3.51 -16.94 -16.41
C LYS A 35 -4.07 -16.68 -17.80
N GLU A 36 -4.15 -15.42 -18.22
CA GLU A 36 -4.59 -14.99 -19.54
C GLU A 36 -3.56 -15.33 -20.60
N ILE A 37 -2.27 -15.18 -20.30
CA ILE A 37 -1.22 -15.57 -21.25
C ILE A 37 -1.05 -17.09 -21.33
N GLU A 38 -1.25 -17.82 -20.24
CA GLU A 38 -1.36 -19.30 -20.25
C GLU A 38 -2.54 -19.77 -21.10
N LEU A 39 -3.70 -19.12 -20.95
CA LEU A 39 -4.89 -19.37 -21.76
C LEU A 39 -4.63 -19.10 -23.25
N LEU A 40 -3.97 -18.00 -23.57
CA LEU A 40 -3.59 -17.65 -24.94
C LEU A 40 -2.59 -18.64 -25.54
N CYS A 41 -1.60 -19.10 -24.76
CA CYS A 41 -0.68 -20.15 -25.18
C CYS A 41 -1.45 -21.43 -25.51
N LEU A 42 -2.39 -21.85 -24.66
CA LEU A 42 -3.14 -23.08 -24.89
C LEU A 42 -4.05 -22.96 -26.12
N LEU A 43 -4.77 -21.85 -26.27
CA LEU A 43 -5.66 -21.63 -27.42
C LEU A 43 -4.90 -21.54 -28.75
N THR A 44 -3.72 -20.90 -28.78
CA THR A 44 -2.91 -20.77 -30.00
C THR A 44 -2.15 -22.05 -30.35
N GLU A 45 -1.88 -22.92 -29.37
CA GLU A 45 -1.27 -24.24 -29.61
C GLU A 45 -2.21 -25.18 -30.37
N HIS A 46 -3.51 -25.12 -30.06
CA HIS A 46 -4.53 -25.92 -30.71
C HIS A 46 -4.97 -25.38 -32.08
N GLY A 47 -4.32 -24.34 -32.63
CA GLY A 47 -4.39 -23.98 -34.05
C GLY A 47 -5.81 -23.76 -34.61
N GLY A 48 -6.74 -23.28 -33.78
CA GLY A 48 -8.14 -23.04 -34.14
C GLY A 48 -9.13 -24.19 -33.90
N GLU A 49 -8.65 -25.30 -33.34
CA GLU A 49 -9.51 -26.33 -32.77
C GLU A 49 -10.21 -25.85 -31.48
N VAL A 50 -11.31 -26.51 -31.13
CA VAL A 50 -12.08 -26.19 -29.92
C VAL A 50 -11.44 -26.85 -28.72
N VAL A 51 -10.90 -26.04 -27.81
CA VAL A 51 -10.44 -26.51 -26.49
C VAL A 51 -11.62 -26.48 -25.51
N THR A 52 -11.87 -27.60 -24.84
CA THR A 52 -13.03 -27.75 -23.96
C THR A 52 -12.87 -26.94 -22.67
N ARG A 53 -13.98 -26.54 -22.03
CA ARG A 53 -13.91 -25.81 -20.74
C ARG A 53 -13.17 -26.60 -19.67
N THR A 54 -13.42 -27.90 -19.59
CA THR A 54 -12.76 -28.81 -18.65
C THR A 54 -11.25 -28.86 -18.91
N GLU A 55 -10.83 -29.02 -20.16
CA GLU A 55 -9.40 -29.04 -20.50
C GLU A 55 -8.69 -27.71 -20.20
N LEU A 56 -9.36 -26.58 -20.46
CA LEU A 56 -8.84 -25.26 -20.10
C LEU A 56 -8.72 -25.10 -18.58
N LEU A 57 -9.71 -25.55 -17.82
CA LEU A 57 -9.71 -25.49 -16.37
C LEU A 57 -8.59 -26.37 -15.78
N ASP A 58 -8.50 -27.62 -16.23
CA ASP A 58 -7.53 -28.60 -15.71
C ASP A 58 -6.08 -28.21 -16.02
N LYS A 59 -5.80 -27.68 -17.22
CA LYS A 59 -4.43 -27.33 -17.63
C LYS A 59 -3.93 -26.01 -17.04
N ILE A 60 -4.83 -25.05 -16.80
CA ILE A 60 -4.45 -23.71 -16.31
C ILE A 60 -4.56 -23.63 -14.78
N TRP A 61 -5.47 -24.39 -14.17
CA TRP A 61 -5.70 -24.40 -12.72
C TRP A 61 -5.50 -25.81 -12.13
N THR A 62 -4.33 -26.40 -12.37
CA THR A 62 -3.97 -27.77 -11.96
C THR A 62 -4.09 -28.04 -10.45
N ASP A 63 -3.92 -27.01 -9.61
CA ASP A 63 -3.90 -27.11 -8.13
C ASP A 63 -5.08 -26.40 -7.45
N SER A 64 -6.10 -25.98 -8.20
CA SER A 64 -7.22 -25.19 -7.67
C SER A 64 -8.55 -25.61 -8.28
N PHE A 65 -9.58 -25.82 -7.46
CA PHE A 65 -10.95 -26.02 -7.96
C PHE A 65 -11.55 -24.66 -8.34
N VAL A 66 -11.91 -24.48 -9.61
CA VAL A 66 -12.38 -23.21 -10.15
C VAL A 66 -13.68 -23.40 -10.94
N GLU A 67 -14.67 -22.54 -10.70
CA GLU A 67 -15.93 -22.57 -11.43
C GLU A 67 -15.79 -22.06 -12.88
N GLU A 68 -16.65 -22.53 -13.80
CA GLU A 68 -16.67 -22.11 -15.21
C GLU A 68 -16.90 -20.59 -15.41
N SER A 69 -17.52 -19.94 -14.42
CA SER A 69 -17.72 -18.49 -14.37
C SER A 69 -16.38 -17.73 -14.39
N ASN A 70 -15.34 -18.28 -13.77
CA ASN A 70 -14.00 -17.68 -13.74
C ASN A 70 -13.31 -17.78 -15.11
N LEU A 71 -13.40 -18.94 -15.78
CA LEU A 71 -12.89 -19.11 -17.14
C LEU A 71 -13.53 -18.08 -18.10
N SER A 72 -14.82 -17.81 -17.94
CA SER A 72 -15.53 -16.82 -18.75
C SER A 72 -14.99 -15.40 -18.55
N ARG A 73 -14.60 -15.02 -17.32
CA ARG A 73 -13.99 -13.72 -17.01
C ARG A 73 -12.59 -13.58 -17.63
N HIS A 74 -11.75 -14.59 -17.52
CA HIS A 74 -10.41 -14.59 -18.12
C HIS A 74 -10.47 -14.53 -19.66
N VAL A 75 -11.40 -15.26 -20.28
CA VAL A 75 -11.63 -15.16 -21.73
C VAL A 75 -12.14 -13.77 -22.12
N TYR A 76 -13.00 -13.15 -21.31
CA TYR A 76 -13.47 -11.78 -21.57
C TYR A 76 -12.31 -10.78 -21.55
N LEU A 77 -11.45 -10.83 -20.54
CA LEU A 77 -10.29 -9.92 -20.43
C LEU A 77 -9.32 -10.14 -21.60
N LEU A 78 -8.98 -11.39 -21.89
CA LEU A 78 -8.08 -11.74 -23.00
C LEU A 78 -8.65 -11.26 -24.35
N ARG A 79 -9.95 -11.43 -24.59
CA ARG A 79 -10.63 -10.91 -25.79
C ARG A 79 -10.57 -9.39 -25.86
N LYS A 80 -10.87 -8.72 -24.75
CA LYS A 80 -10.85 -7.26 -24.69
C LYS A 80 -9.46 -6.73 -25.05
N THR A 81 -8.41 -7.26 -24.42
CA THR A 81 -7.02 -6.86 -24.70
C THR A 81 -6.63 -7.11 -26.16
N LEU A 82 -6.93 -8.29 -26.71
CA LEU A 82 -6.61 -8.59 -28.11
C LEU A 82 -7.42 -7.75 -29.10
N ARG A 83 -8.66 -7.39 -28.76
CA ARG A 83 -9.53 -6.57 -29.59
C ARG A 83 -9.11 -5.10 -29.58
N ASP A 84 -8.77 -4.57 -28.41
CA ASP A 84 -8.37 -3.18 -28.21
C ASP A 84 -7.05 -2.88 -28.95
N LEU A 85 -6.15 -3.87 -29.00
CA LEU A 85 -4.86 -3.75 -29.71
C LEU A 85 -4.96 -4.17 -31.18
N GLY A 86 -5.68 -5.24 -31.52
CA GLY A 86 -5.71 -5.85 -32.86
C GLY A 86 -6.78 -5.29 -33.82
N GLU A 87 -7.03 -3.98 -33.79
CA GLU A 87 -8.00 -3.27 -34.64
C GLU A 87 -9.43 -3.86 -34.62
N GLY A 88 -9.91 -4.32 -33.46
CA GLY A 88 -11.28 -4.77 -33.30
C GLY A 88 -11.57 -6.22 -33.74
N ARG A 89 -10.55 -7.01 -34.13
CA ARG A 89 -10.72 -8.41 -34.55
C ARG A 89 -10.97 -9.34 -33.37
N ASP A 90 -12.04 -10.13 -33.42
CA ASP A 90 -12.35 -11.15 -32.41
C ASP A 90 -11.54 -12.44 -32.65
N LEU A 91 -10.32 -12.47 -32.09
CA LEU A 91 -9.39 -13.60 -32.22
C LEU A 91 -9.74 -14.83 -31.37
N ILE A 92 -10.75 -14.75 -30.48
CA ILE A 92 -11.18 -15.89 -29.66
C ILE A 92 -12.70 -16.04 -29.77
N GLN A 93 -13.16 -17.20 -30.23
CA GLN A 93 -14.58 -17.48 -30.42
C GLN A 93 -15.14 -18.42 -29.35
N THR A 94 -16.35 -18.15 -28.88
CA THR A 94 -17.08 -19.06 -27.98
C THR A 94 -17.77 -20.12 -28.82
N VAL A 95 -17.53 -21.39 -28.52
CA VAL A 95 -18.31 -22.50 -29.07
C VAL A 95 -19.34 -22.92 -28.01
N PRO A 96 -20.64 -22.64 -28.22
CA PRO A 96 -21.68 -22.89 -27.23
C PRO A 96 -21.63 -24.31 -26.69
N ARG A 97 -21.73 -24.46 -25.36
CA ARG A 97 -21.73 -25.74 -24.64
C ARG A 97 -20.48 -26.64 -24.82
N ARG A 98 -19.42 -26.16 -25.49
CA ARG A 98 -18.17 -26.92 -25.66
C ARG A 98 -16.95 -26.23 -25.06
N GLY A 99 -16.69 -24.98 -25.43
CA GLY A 99 -15.50 -24.27 -24.97
C GLY A 99 -15.14 -23.10 -25.86
N TYR A 100 -13.85 -22.91 -26.11
CA TYR A 100 -13.31 -21.76 -26.84
C TYR A 100 -12.35 -22.22 -27.93
N ARG A 101 -12.25 -21.44 -29.00
CA ARG A 101 -11.26 -21.66 -30.07
C ARG A 101 -10.57 -20.35 -30.42
N PHE A 102 -9.30 -20.43 -30.81
CA PHE A 102 -8.61 -19.30 -31.42
C PHE A 102 -9.04 -19.16 -32.88
N ALA A 103 -9.44 -17.97 -33.31
CA ALA A 103 -9.95 -17.72 -34.65
C ALA A 103 -8.94 -17.03 -35.58
N GLY A 104 -7.80 -16.60 -35.05
CA GLY A 104 -6.70 -16.04 -35.84
C GLY A 104 -5.83 -17.13 -36.49
N GLU A 105 -5.20 -16.79 -37.61
CA GLU A 105 -4.16 -17.61 -38.22
C GLU A 105 -2.88 -17.50 -37.40
N VAL A 106 -2.34 -18.64 -36.93
CA VAL A 106 -1.14 -18.70 -36.09
C VAL A 106 0.03 -19.26 -36.91
N ARG A 107 1.06 -18.43 -37.09
CA ARG A 107 2.33 -18.83 -37.72
C ARG A 107 3.35 -19.19 -36.65
N PHE A 108 3.94 -20.38 -36.74
CA PHE A 108 4.99 -20.84 -35.83
C PHE A 108 6.36 -20.52 -36.42
N LEU A 109 7.16 -19.69 -35.72
CA LEU A 109 8.46 -19.25 -36.21
C LEU A 109 9.54 -20.30 -35.89
N THR A 110 10.04 -21.03 -36.88
CA THR A 110 11.20 -21.93 -36.67
C THR A 110 12.51 -21.13 -36.75
N GLY A 111 13.51 -21.49 -35.92
CA GLY A 111 14.71 -20.71 -35.61
C GLY A 111 15.65 -20.27 -36.74
N ALA A 112 15.25 -20.38 -38.01
CA ALA A 112 15.97 -19.85 -39.17
C ALA A 112 15.57 -18.40 -39.56
N GLU A 113 14.46 -17.85 -39.03
CA GLU A 113 13.99 -16.48 -39.35
C GLU A 113 14.47 -15.39 -38.36
N LEU A 114 15.26 -15.74 -37.34
CA LEU A 114 15.85 -14.79 -36.37
C LEU A 114 17.20 -14.26 -36.86
N ILE A 115 17.20 -13.29 -37.78
CA ILE A 115 18.41 -12.57 -38.21
C ILE A 115 18.25 -11.05 -38.00
N ILE A 116 18.91 -10.56 -36.93
CA ILE A 116 19.49 -9.21 -36.70
C ILE A 116 18.47 -8.08 -36.40
N GLU A 117 18.44 -7.45 -35.22
CA GLU A 117 19.48 -6.53 -34.74
C GLU A 117 20.07 -6.86 -33.36
N LYS A 118 21.40 -6.98 -33.36
CA LYS A 118 22.27 -7.18 -32.20
C LYS A 118 22.91 -5.81 -31.90
N ARG A 119 22.67 -5.24 -30.72
CA ARG A 119 23.56 -4.20 -30.15
C ARG A 119 23.80 -4.43 -28.65
N THR A 120 24.98 -4.98 -28.41
CA THR A 120 25.87 -4.80 -27.26
C THR A 120 25.39 -5.29 -25.89
N GLU A 121 25.48 -6.60 -25.67
CA GLU A 121 25.89 -7.11 -24.35
C GLU A 121 27.42 -7.07 -24.28
N SER A 122 27.97 -6.20 -23.43
CA SER A 122 29.35 -6.32 -22.97
C SER A 122 29.43 -7.53 -22.04
N ARG A 123 29.93 -8.64 -22.56
CA ARG A 123 30.28 -9.82 -21.79
C ARG A 123 31.80 -9.86 -21.65
N THR A 124 32.30 -9.60 -20.45
CA THR A 124 33.71 -9.74 -20.10
C THR A 124 34.12 -11.20 -20.24
N LEU A 125 34.92 -11.49 -21.27
CA LEU A 125 35.71 -12.71 -21.37
C LEU A 125 37.05 -12.43 -20.70
N ILE A 126 37.32 -13.11 -19.58
CA ILE A 126 38.67 -13.32 -19.11
C ILE A 126 39.25 -14.43 -19.99
N GLU A 127 40.24 -14.06 -20.79
CA GLU A 127 41.11 -14.95 -21.54
C GLU A 127 41.81 -15.92 -20.58
N ILE A 128 41.63 -17.22 -20.79
CA ILE A 128 42.59 -18.22 -20.32
C ILE A 128 42.95 -19.03 -21.56
N GLU A 129 44.20 -18.88 -22.00
CA GLU A 129 44.83 -19.70 -23.04
C GLU A 129 44.73 -21.19 -22.67
N GLU A 130 44.13 -21.99 -23.56
CA GLU A 130 44.37 -23.43 -23.61
C GLU A 130 45.69 -23.68 -24.35
N THR A 131 46.71 -24.16 -23.63
CA THR A 131 47.77 -24.98 -24.22
C THR A 131 47.50 -26.44 -23.87
N VAL A 132 47.51 -27.24 -24.94
CA VAL A 132 47.34 -28.70 -24.97
C VAL A 132 48.47 -29.38 -24.22
N GLU A 133 48.19 -30.37 -23.36
CA GLU A 133 48.79 -31.72 -23.42
C GLU A 133 48.37 -32.65 -22.27
N GLU A 134 48.45 -33.94 -22.60
CA GLU A 134 48.03 -35.14 -21.89
C GLU A 134 48.60 -35.31 -20.47
N LYS A 135 47.80 -35.96 -19.61
CA LYS A 135 48.26 -36.51 -18.34
C LYS A 135 49.16 -37.73 -18.55
N SER A 136 50.44 -37.57 -18.22
CA SER A 136 51.29 -38.62 -17.68
C SER A 136 51.60 -38.32 -16.21
N ALA A 137 51.59 -39.37 -15.39
CA ALA A 137 51.70 -39.34 -13.94
C ALA A 137 53.07 -38.85 -13.43
N SER A 138 53.10 -38.09 -12.32
CA SER A 138 53.48 -38.58 -10.99
C SER A 138 53.72 -37.41 -10.01
N ARG A 139 53.43 -37.68 -8.71
CA ARG A 139 54.08 -37.22 -7.46
C ARG A 139 54.71 -35.80 -7.47
N THR A 140 54.43 -34.88 -6.55
CA THR A 140 54.55 -35.00 -5.08
C THR A 140 54.08 -33.70 -4.37
N ALA A 141 53.70 -33.84 -3.09
CA ALA A 141 53.76 -32.85 -1.99
C ALA A 141 52.63 -31.82 -1.76
N ALA A 142 51.85 -32.13 -0.70
CA ALA A 142 51.33 -31.26 0.38
C ALA A 142 50.23 -30.22 0.09
N GLY A 143 48.97 -30.64 0.29
CA GLY A 143 47.79 -29.77 0.33
C GLY A 143 47.35 -29.41 1.76
N PHE A 144 47.41 -28.12 2.09
CA PHE A 144 46.86 -27.49 3.30
C PHE A 144 45.53 -26.78 2.95
N PHE A 145 44.49 -27.49 2.49
CA PHE A 145 43.21 -26.84 2.09
C PHE A 145 41.95 -27.71 2.28
N SER A 146 41.78 -28.39 3.42
CA SER A 146 40.54 -29.14 3.73
C SER A 146 39.60 -28.46 4.75
N ARG A 147 40.04 -27.40 5.44
CA ARG A 147 39.24 -26.78 6.52
C ARG A 147 38.32 -25.64 6.05
N ALA A 148 38.68 -24.90 5.00
CA ALA A 148 37.89 -23.75 4.53
C ALA A 148 36.53 -24.16 3.94
N ARG A 149 36.43 -25.30 3.24
CA ARG A 149 35.15 -25.81 2.71
C ARG A 149 34.20 -26.28 3.82
N LEU A 150 34.73 -26.86 4.90
CA LEU A 150 33.91 -27.29 6.04
C LEU A 150 33.33 -26.09 6.79
N ILE A 151 34.07 -24.97 6.87
CA ILE A 151 33.59 -23.73 7.51
C ILE A 151 32.45 -23.10 6.71
N VAL A 152 32.56 -23.04 5.37
CA VAL A 152 31.49 -22.48 4.53
C VAL A 152 30.22 -23.33 4.59
N VAL A 153 30.34 -24.66 4.55
CA VAL A 153 29.17 -25.55 4.67
C VAL A 153 28.54 -25.44 6.07
N ALA A 154 29.34 -25.32 7.12
CA ALA A 154 28.84 -25.11 8.48
C ALA A 154 28.12 -23.74 8.61
N LEU A 155 28.65 -22.68 8.02
CA LEU A 155 28.02 -21.35 8.03
C LEU A 155 26.68 -21.35 7.28
N VAL A 156 26.60 -22.02 6.13
CA VAL A 156 25.35 -22.16 5.38
C VAL A 156 24.33 -23.01 6.15
N ALA A 157 24.76 -24.09 6.80
CA ALA A 157 23.89 -24.91 7.65
C ALA A 157 23.39 -24.16 8.88
N VAL A 158 24.21 -23.29 9.49
CA VAL A 158 23.81 -22.42 10.60
C VAL A 158 22.87 -21.32 10.12
N ALA A 159 23.09 -20.75 8.93
CA ALA A 159 22.19 -19.75 8.36
C ALA A 159 20.82 -20.36 7.99
N LEU A 160 20.81 -21.53 7.35
CA LEU A 160 19.59 -22.27 7.03
C LEU A 160 18.89 -22.79 8.30
N GLY A 161 19.66 -23.25 9.28
CA GLY A 161 19.14 -23.63 10.59
C GLY A 161 18.58 -22.45 11.37
N GLY A 162 19.20 -21.27 11.26
CA GLY A 162 18.72 -20.01 11.82
C GLY A 162 17.42 -19.55 11.16
N LEU A 163 17.34 -19.60 9.83
CA LEU A 163 16.12 -19.32 9.07
C LEU A 163 15.01 -20.33 9.38
N ALA A 164 15.32 -21.64 9.43
CA ALA A 164 14.36 -22.67 9.79
C ALA A 164 13.92 -22.54 11.26
N PHE A 165 14.83 -22.15 12.17
CA PHE A 165 14.51 -21.92 13.57
C PHE A 165 13.68 -20.65 13.78
N THR A 166 13.94 -19.56 13.06
CA THR A 166 13.09 -18.36 13.13
C THR A 166 11.74 -18.62 12.48
N SER A 167 11.67 -19.32 11.35
CA SER A 167 10.41 -19.78 10.75
C SER A 167 9.64 -20.70 11.70
N TYR A 168 10.30 -21.71 12.28
CA TYR A 168 9.70 -22.62 13.24
C TYR A 168 9.26 -21.91 14.52
N ARG A 169 10.04 -20.95 15.03
CA ARG A 169 9.70 -20.16 16.21
C ARG A 169 8.55 -19.20 15.93
N ASN A 170 8.46 -18.63 14.73
CA ASN A 170 7.34 -17.79 14.31
C ASN A 170 6.06 -18.62 14.10
N LEU A 171 6.16 -19.83 13.53
CA LEU A 171 5.05 -20.79 13.48
C LEU A 171 4.63 -21.29 14.87
N ALA A 172 5.58 -21.58 15.75
CA ALA A 172 5.33 -22.04 17.12
C ALA A 172 4.76 -20.91 18.01
N ALA A 173 5.17 -19.65 17.79
CA ALA A 173 4.58 -18.48 18.44
C ALA A 173 3.12 -18.25 17.98
N LYS A 174 2.82 -18.46 16.69
CA LYS A 174 1.45 -18.48 16.16
C LYS A 174 0.59 -19.60 16.77
N ASN A 175 1.22 -20.72 17.15
CA ASN A 175 0.59 -21.86 17.83
C ASN A 175 0.54 -21.76 19.36
N SER A 176 0.93 -20.62 19.97
CA SER A 176 0.91 -20.46 21.45
C SER A 176 -0.51 -20.46 22.05
N GLY A 177 -1.56 -20.57 21.24
CA GLY A 177 -2.96 -20.61 21.66
C GLY A 177 -3.51 -19.25 22.12
N GLN A 178 -2.63 -18.28 22.41
CA GLN A 178 -2.96 -16.91 22.76
C GLN A 178 -3.19 -16.08 21.49
N ILE A 179 -4.39 -15.54 21.34
CA ILE A 179 -4.76 -14.66 20.21
C ILE A 179 -4.19 -13.26 20.50
N LYS A 180 -3.31 -12.77 19.61
CA LYS A 180 -2.71 -11.43 19.72
C LYS A 180 -3.14 -10.50 18.59
N SER A 181 -3.72 -11.05 17.53
CA SER A 181 -4.21 -10.28 16.39
C SER A 181 -5.61 -10.74 15.97
N LEU A 182 -6.48 -9.77 15.67
CA LEU A 182 -7.89 -9.98 15.36
C LEU A 182 -8.29 -9.18 14.12
N ALA A 183 -9.00 -9.81 13.19
CA ALA A 183 -9.77 -9.11 12.17
C ALA A 183 -11.26 -9.19 12.51
N VAL A 184 -11.95 -8.05 12.53
CA VAL A 184 -13.42 -8.01 12.57
C VAL A 184 -13.90 -7.80 11.15
N LEU A 185 -14.48 -8.83 10.54
CA LEU A 185 -14.94 -8.73 9.16
C LEU A 185 -16.26 -7.97 9.06
N PRO A 186 -16.54 -7.32 7.91
CA PRO A 186 -17.84 -6.73 7.66
C PRO A 186 -18.95 -7.76 7.84
N PHE A 187 -19.95 -7.44 8.66
CA PHE A 187 -21.04 -8.37 8.97
C PHE A 187 -21.94 -8.55 7.75
N LYS A 188 -22.40 -9.77 7.50
CA LYS A 188 -23.35 -10.04 6.41
C LYS A 188 -24.71 -9.45 6.77
N THR A 189 -25.22 -8.53 5.95
CA THR A 189 -26.55 -7.96 6.14
C THR A 189 -27.61 -8.91 5.58
N LEU A 190 -28.55 -9.33 6.41
CA LEU A 190 -29.69 -10.15 6.03
C LEU A 190 -30.97 -9.32 6.17
N GLY A 191 -31.76 -9.17 5.10
CA GLY A 191 -33.14 -8.68 5.17
C GLY A 191 -33.41 -7.16 5.22
N GLY A 192 -32.63 -6.30 4.55
CA GLY A 192 -32.86 -4.85 4.47
C GLY A 192 -33.44 -4.34 3.13
N ALA A 193 -34.15 -3.20 3.17
CA ALA A 193 -34.48 -2.41 1.98
C ALA A 193 -33.19 -1.83 1.36
N LYS A 194 -33.16 -1.64 0.03
CA LYS A 194 -31.99 -1.17 -0.74
C LYS A 194 -31.41 0.21 -0.33
N SER A 195 -31.98 0.88 0.68
CA SER A 195 -31.60 2.23 1.12
C SER A 195 -30.51 2.27 2.20
N ASP A 196 -30.23 1.17 2.89
CA ASP A 196 -29.21 1.11 3.94
C ASP A 196 -27.89 0.62 3.34
N GLU A 197 -27.08 1.54 2.84
CA GLU A 197 -25.77 1.23 2.28
C GLU A 197 -24.75 0.97 3.41
N HIS A 198 -24.28 -0.29 3.53
CA HIS A 198 -23.15 -0.77 4.36
C HIS A 198 -23.34 -0.95 5.90
N PRO A 199 -24.49 -1.42 6.43
CA PRO A 199 -24.68 -1.57 7.88
C PRO A 199 -23.75 -2.62 8.53
N GLY A 200 -23.27 -3.59 7.74
CA GLY A 200 -22.36 -4.63 8.19
C GLY A 200 -20.93 -4.15 8.46
N LEU A 201 -20.41 -3.28 7.59
CA LEU A 201 -19.11 -2.64 7.78
C LEU A 201 -19.16 -1.62 8.92
N GLY A 202 -20.28 -0.89 9.05
CA GLY A 202 -20.51 0.03 10.15
C GLY A 202 -20.37 -0.63 11.52
N LEU A 203 -21.00 -1.79 11.74
CA LEU A 203 -20.86 -2.54 13.00
C LEU A 203 -19.42 -3.02 13.23
N ALA A 204 -18.74 -3.50 12.19
CA ALA A 204 -17.35 -3.95 12.28
C ALA A 204 -16.42 -2.81 12.74
N ASP A 205 -16.55 -1.62 12.15
CA ASP A 205 -15.74 -0.46 12.48
C ASP A 205 -15.91 0.00 13.95
N VAL A 206 -17.12 -0.09 14.51
CA VAL A 206 -17.33 0.20 15.95
C VAL A 206 -16.55 -0.76 16.83
N LEU A 207 -16.66 -2.05 16.53
CA LEU A 207 -16.01 -3.10 17.32
C LEU A 207 -14.49 -2.96 17.20
N ILE A 208 -13.99 -2.62 16.01
CA ILE A 208 -12.58 -2.31 15.79
C ILE A 208 -12.16 -1.15 16.69
N THR A 209 -12.86 -0.02 16.63
CA THR A 209 -12.55 1.19 17.41
C THR A 209 -12.59 0.94 18.93
N ARG A 210 -13.50 0.11 19.43
CA ARG A 210 -13.53 -0.23 20.86
C ARG A 210 -12.36 -1.15 21.26
N LEU A 211 -12.06 -2.13 20.42
CA LEU A 211 -11.03 -3.13 20.70
C LEU A 211 -9.60 -2.60 20.53
N THR A 212 -9.39 -1.47 19.83
CA THR A 212 -8.07 -0.80 19.72
C THR A 212 -7.58 -0.21 21.04
N SER A 213 -8.47 -0.02 22.02
CA SER A 213 -8.09 0.40 23.38
C SER A 213 -7.30 -0.67 24.15
N LEU A 214 -7.27 -1.91 23.66
CA LEU A 214 -6.65 -3.05 24.33
C LEU A 214 -5.17 -3.16 23.98
N LYS A 215 -4.28 -3.07 24.98
CA LYS A 215 -2.81 -3.07 24.77
C LYS A 215 -2.28 -4.38 24.16
N ASN A 216 -2.91 -5.49 24.51
CA ASN A 216 -2.43 -6.83 24.17
C ASN A 216 -3.15 -7.44 22.95
N LEU A 217 -3.85 -6.63 22.15
CA LEU A 217 -4.58 -7.08 20.96
C LEU A 217 -4.38 -6.12 19.78
N ASN A 218 -3.81 -6.65 18.69
CA ASN A 218 -3.69 -5.94 17.42
C ASN A 218 -4.95 -6.17 16.59
N VAL A 219 -5.83 -5.18 16.56
CA VAL A 219 -7.05 -5.24 15.76
C VAL A 219 -6.80 -4.61 14.39
N ARG A 220 -7.13 -5.33 13.32
CA ARG A 220 -6.96 -4.80 11.96
C ARG A 220 -7.91 -3.62 11.75
N PRO A 221 -7.42 -2.48 11.24
CA PRO A 221 -8.26 -1.30 11.07
C PRO A 221 -9.31 -1.54 10.00
N THR A 222 -10.38 -0.74 10.04
CA THR A 222 -11.51 -0.81 9.10
C THR A 222 -11.06 -0.75 7.63
N SER A 223 -10.08 0.09 7.32
CA SER A 223 -9.52 0.20 5.97
C SER A 223 -8.89 -1.11 5.46
N ALA A 224 -8.39 -1.97 6.34
CA ALA A 224 -7.83 -3.27 5.97
C ALA A 224 -8.93 -4.32 5.70
N VAL A 225 -10.05 -4.24 6.44
CA VAL A 225 -11.16 -5.22 6.33
C VAL A 225 -12.25 -4.79 5.34
N ALA A 226 -12.31 -3.52 4.95
CA ALA A 226 -13.34 -2.98 4.05
C ALA A 226 -13.40 -3.70 2.69
N ALA A 227 -12.25 -4.16 2.18
CA ALA A 227 -12.17 -4.92 0.93
C ALA A 227 -12.91 -6.28 0.97
N PHE A 228 -13.27 -6.76 2.16
CA PHE A 228 -14.01 -8.01 2.36
C PHE A 228 -15.53 -7.80 2.38
N GLU A 229 -16.00 -6.56 2.27
CA GLU A 229 -17.41 -6.24 2.20
C GLU A 229 -18.04 -6.79 0.91
N ASN A 230 -19.26 -7.34 1.01
CA ASN A 230 -20.03 -7.90 -0.10
C ASN A 230 -19.34 -9.04 -0.88
N GLN A 231 -18.26 -9.62 -0.36
CA GLN A 231 -17.62 -10.80 -0.92
C GLN A 231 -18.10 -12.08 -0.22
N PRO A 232 -18.21 -13.22 -0.92
CA PRO A 232 -18.30 -14.53 -0.27
C PRO A 232 -16.93 -14.82 0.36
N VAL A 233 -16.72 -14.32 1.57
CA VAL A 233 -15.42 -14.43 2.24
C VAL A 233 -15.29 -15.79 2.89
N ASP A 234 -14.26 -16.53 2.48
CA ASP A 234 -13.64 -17.59 3.26
C ASP A 234 -12.86 -16.93 4.41
N SER A 235 -13.30 -17.15 5.65
CA SER A 235 -12.70 -16.57 6.87
C SER A 235 -11.23 -16.98 7.01
N ALA A 236 -10.85 -18.17 6.54
CA ALA A 236 -9.46 -18.62 6.54
C ALA A 236 -8.63 -17.85 5.52
N LEU A 237 -9.18 -17.56 4.33
CA LEU A 237 -8.55 -16.69 3.35
C LEU A 237 -8.39 -15.26 3.90
N ALA A 238 -9.42 -14.71 4.55
CA ALA A 238 -9.34 -13.40 5.18
C ALA A 238 -8.27 -13.37 6.27
N ALA A 239 -8.22 -14.40 7.13
CA ALA A 239 -7.22 -14.53 8.17
C ALA A 239 -5.79 -14.53 7.61
N ARG A 240 -5.54 -15.30 6.54
CA ARG A 240 -4.25 -15.33 5.84
C ARG A 240 -3.90 -13.99 5.20
N LYS A 241 -4.86 -13.38 4.49
CA LYS A 241 -4.66 -12.08 3.80
C LYS A 241 -4.39 -10.93 4.78
N LEU A 242 -5.06 -10.94 5.92
CA LEU A 242 -4.94 -9.91 6.96
C LEU A 242 -3.85 -10.22 7.99
N ASP A 243 -3.20 -11.37 7.87
CA ASP A 243 -2.20 -11.90 8.79
C ASP A 243 -2.64 -11.84 10.26
N VAL A 244 -3.76 -12.49 10.60
CA VAL A 244 -4.32 -12.49 11.97
C VAL A 244 -4.38 -13.88 12.60
N ASP A 245 -4.38 -13.93 13.93
CA ASP A 245 -4.52 -15.16 14.72
C ASP A 245 -6.00 -15.59 14.85
N ALA A 246 -6.92 -14.63 14.80
CA ALA A 246 -8.36 -14.88 14.84
C ALA A 246 -9.17 -13.95 13.94
N VAL A 247 -10.35 -14.41 13.56
CA VAL A 247 -11.33 -13.68 12.77
C VAL A 247 -12.67 -13.68 13.50
N LEU A 248 -13.24 -12.50 13.70
CA LEU A 248 -14.63 -12.32 14.11
C LEU A 248 -15.47 -12.08 12.85
N GLU A 249 -16.41 -12.97 12.60
CA GLU A 249 -17.36 -12.84 11.50
C GLU A 249 -18.79 -13.04 11.99
N GLY A 250 -19.74 -12.54 11.21
CA GLY A 250 -21.14 -12.68 11.58
C GLY A 250 -22.10 -12.13 10.55
N SER A 251 -23.35 -12.08 10.96
CA SER A 251 -24.43 -11.45 10.22
C SER A 251 -25.27 -10.58 11.13
N ILE A 252 -25.82 -9.53 10.54
CA ILE A 252 -26.76 -8.61 11.16
C ILE A 252 -28.07 -8.69 10.40
N TYR A 253 -29.16 -8.87 11.15
CA TYR A 253 -30.52 -8.89 10.67
C TYR A 253 -31.27 -7.73 11.31
N ARG A 254 -31.68 -6.75 10.51
CA ARG A 254 -32.43 -5.58 10.97
C ARG A 254 -33.87 -5.67 10.49
N THR A 255 -34.79 -5.38 11.38
CA THR A 255 -36.22 -5.17 11.11
C THR A 255 -36.63 -3.80 11.60
N GLU A 256 -37.87 -3.38 11.33
CA GLU A 256 -38.38 -2.10 11.86
C GLU A 256 -38.29 -2.02 13.40
N ASN A 257 -38.49 -3.14 14.09
CA ASN A 257 -38.63 -3.18 15.56
C ASN A 257 -37.46 -3.84 16.31
N SER A 258 -36.62 -4.64 15.64
CA SER A 258 -35.57 -5.43 16.28
C SER A 258 -34.30 -5.55 15.44
N VAL A 259 -33.18 -5.67 16.12
CA VAL A 259 -31.87 -5.96 15.54
C VAL A 259 -31.36 -7.25 16.15
N ARG A 260 -30.98 -8.20 15.29
CA ARG A 260 -30.36 -9.46 15.66
C ARG A 260 -28.97 -9.55 15.05
N VAL A 261 -27.99 -9.89 15.86
CA VAL A 261 -26.60 -10.12 15.43
C VAL A 261 -26.21 -11.54 15.81
N THR A 262 -25.71 -12.30 14.84
CA THR A 262 -25.09 -13.61 15.08
C THR A 262 -23.64 -13.58 14.66
N MET A 263 -22.75 -14.13 15.46
CA MET A 263 -21.31 -14.09 15.17
C MET A 263 -20.56 -15.29 15.73
N GLN A 264 -19.38 -15.49 15.17
CA GLN A 264 -18.43 -16.48 15.61
C GLN A 264 -17.01 -15.94 15.55
N LEU A 265 -16.24 -16.30 16.57
CA LEU A 265 -14.81 -16.05 16.67
C LEU A 265 -14.08 -17.33 16.28
N LEU A 266 -13.33 -17.25 15.19
CA LEU A 266 -12.61 -18.36 14.58
C LEU A 266 -11.12 -18.17 14.79
N ARG A 267 -10.40 -19.23 15.17
CA ARG A 267 -8.94 -19.24 15.16
C ARG A 267 -8.45 -19.49 13.73
N ALA A 268 -7.52 -18.67 13.26
CA ALA A 268 -7.02 -18.72 11.89
C ALA A 268 -6.23 -19.99 11.55
N GLY A 269 -5.51 -20.56 12.52
CA GLY A 269 -4.58 -21.66 12.28
C GLY A 269 -5.24 -23.03 12.03
N ASP A 270 -6.39 -23.28 12.66
CA ASP A 270 -7.10 -24.57 12.63
C ASP A 270 -8.61 -24.41 12.34
N GLU A 271 -9.05 -23.19 12.04
CA GLU A 271 -10.45 -22.82 11.80
C GLU A 271 -11.39 -23.19 12.97
N LYS A 272 -10.84 -23.42 14.16
CA LYS A 272 -11.63 -23.79 15.34
C LYS A 272 -12.47 -22.60 15.79
N VAL A 273 -13.78 -22.83 15.93
CA VAL A 273 -14.68 -21.90 16.60
C VAL A 273 -14.29 -21.81 18.08
N LEU A 274 -13.76 -20.66 18.48
CA LEU A 274 -13.42 -20.35 19.87
C LEU A 274 -14.66 -19.96 20.67
N TRP A 275 -15.58 -19.26 20.02
CA TRP A 275 -16.81 -18.77 20.62
C TRP A 275 -17.85 -18.44 19.55
N SER A 276 -19.13 -18.55 19.88
CA SER A 276 -20.25 -18.09 19.07
C SER A 276 -21.26 -17.39 19.95
N GLY A 277 -21.88 -16.33 19.42
CA GLY A 277 -22.85 -15.52 20.14
C GLY A 277 -24.03 -15.11 19.25
N GLN A 278 -25.18 -14.98 19.88
CA GLN A 278 -26.38 -14.40 19.28
C GLN A 278 -26.93 -13.33 20.22
N PHE A 279 -27.19 -12.16 19.67
CA PHE A 279 -27.72 -11.00 20.38
C PHE A 279 -28.97 -10.53 19.67
N GLU A 280 -30.01 -10.21 20.43
CA GLU A 280 -31.26 -9.67 19.90
C GLU A 280 -31.78 -8.59 20.84
N LYS A 281 -32.01 -7.39 20.30
CA LYS A 281 -32.57 -6.26 21.06
C LYS A 281 -33.59 -5.50 20.20
N PRO A 282 -34.49 -4.73 20.85
CA PRO A 282 -35.27 -3.72 20.15
C PRO A 282 -34.36 -2.74 19.38
N ARG A 283 -34.83 -2.21 18.24
CA ARG A 283 -34.02 -1.29 17.41
C ARG A 283 -33.48 -0.07 18.17
N ARG A 284 -34.27 0.47 19.10
CA ARG A 284 -33.87 1.58 20.00
C ARG A 284 -32.69 1.26 20.92
N ASP A 285 -32.39 -0.02 21.12
CA ASP A 285 -31.34 -0.51 22.02
C ASP A 285 -30.16 -1.12 21.22
N GLU A 286 -30.06 -0.85 19.91
CA GLU A 286 -29.01 -1.40 19.03
C GLU A 286 -27.61 -1.08 19.55
N MET A 287 -27.39 0.12 20.11
CA MET A 287 -26.09 0.50 20.67
C MET A 287 -25.66 -0.39 21.83
N LYS A 288 -26.61 -0.90 22.64
CA LYS A 288 -26.30 -1.83 23.75
C LYS A 288 -25.81 -3.18 23.26
N ILE A 289 -26.18 -3.58 22.04
CA ILE A 289 -25.67 -4.82 21.43
C ILE A 289 -24.15 -4.70 21.25
N GLN A 290 -23.65 -3.53 20.86
CA GLN A 290 -22.23 -3.31 20.63
C GLN A 290 -21.40 -3.47 21.92
N ASP A 291 -21.90 -2.93 23.04
CA ASP A 291 -21.28 -3.08 24.36
C ASP A 291 -21.20 -4.56 24.78
N GLU A 292 -22.32 -5.28 24.65
CA GLU A 292 -22.40 -6.70 24.99
C GLU A 292 -21.47 -7.54 24.11
N ILE A 293 -21.37 -7.23 22.82
CA ILE A 293 -20.46 -7.91 21.89
C ILE A 293 -19.00 -7.65 22.28
N ALA A 294 -18.61 -6.39 22.49
CA ALA A 294 -17.23 -6.03 22.82
C ALA A 294 -16.74 -6.76 24.09
N VAL A 295 -17.59 -6.83 25.12
CA VAL A 295 -17.31 -7.58 26.35
C VAL A 295 -17.19 -9.07 26.09
N GLN A 296 -18.12 -9.67 25.33
CA GLN A 296 -18.10 -11.11 25.08
C GLN A 296 -16.92 -11.54 24.20
N VAL A 297 -16.56 -10.74 23.19
CA VAL A 297 -15.37 -10.98 22.36
C VAL A 297 -14.11 -10.92 23.22
N THR A 298 -13.99 -9.93 24.10
CA THR A 298 -12.83 -9.81 24.99
C THR A 298 -12.72 -11.00 25.96
N ASN A 299 -13.84 -11.44 26.53
CA ASN A 299 -13.89 -12.63 27.38
C ASN A 299 -13.53 -13.90 26.61
N ALA A 300 -14.02 -14.04 25.38
CA ALA A 300 -13.75 -15.19 24.50
C ALA A 300 -12.25 -15.26 24.11
N LEU A 301 -11.60 -14.11 23.98
CA LEU A 301 -10.17 -14.00 23.74
C LEU A 301 -9.32 -14.22 25.00
N ALA A 302 -9.95 -14.39 26.17
CA ALA A 302 -9.29 -14.53 27.47
C ALA A 302 -8.32 -13.37 27.78
N ILE A 303 -8.67 -12.16 27.36
CA ILE A 303 -7.86 -10.96 27.61
C ILE A 303 -8.17 -10.45 29.02
N ASN A 304 -7.15 -10.43 29.87
CA ASN A 304 -7.24 -9.82 31.19
C ASN A 304 -7.18 -8.30 31.05
N LEU A 305 -8.30 -7.63 31.29
CA LEU A 305 -8.41 -6.18 31.27
C LEU A 305 -8.04 -5.58 32.63
N ASN A 306 -7.25 -4.51 32.61
CA ASN A 306 -7.19 -3.61 33.77
C ASN A 306 -8.41 -2.67 33.81
N ASP A 307 -8.59 -1.94 34.92
CA ASP A 307 -9.76 -1.06 35.10
C ASP A 307 -9.84 0.07 34.06
N GLY A 308 -8.70 0.57 33.58
CA GLY A 308 -8.64 1.57 32.51
C GLY A 308 -9.10 1.01 31.16
N GLU A 309 -8.57 -0.15 30.77
CA GLU A 309 -8.97 -0.86 29.55
C GLU A 309 -10.46 -1.25 29.60
N ARG A 310 -10.97 -1.69 30.75
CA ARG A 310 -12.40 -1.97 30.94
C ARG A 310 -13.26 -0.73 30.74
N ARG A 311 -12.86 0.43 31.27
CA ARG A 311 -13.59 1.69 31.07
C ARG A 311 -13.55 2.14 29.61
N ALA A 312 -12.40 2.04 28.95
CA ALA A 312 -12.26 2.40 27.54
C ALA A 312 -13.09 1.51 26.61
N LEU A 313 -13.10 0.20 26.85
CA LEU A 313 -13.89 -0.76 26.06
C LEU A 313 -15.40 -0.50 26.14
N LEU A 314 -15.88 -0.12 27.33
CA LEU A 314 -17.29 0.15 27.62
C LEU A 314 -17.71 1.60 27.36
N LYS A 315 -16.83 2.41 26.76
CA LYS A 315 -17.09 3.82 26.48
C LYS A 315 -18.17 3.95 25.41
N ASN A 316 -19.25 4.64 25.75
CA ASN A 316 -20.30 5.00 24.81
C ASN A 316 -19.98 6.33 24.15
N TYR A 317 -19.76 6.30 22.84
CA TYR A 317 -19.37 7.50 22.08
C TYR A 317 -20.55 8.44 21.79
N THR A 318 -21.77 7.91 21.70
CA THR A 318 -23.02 8.66 21.51
C THR A 318 -24.22 7.79 21.90
N GLU A 319 -25.30 8.42 22.36
CA GLU A 319 -26.60 7.76 22.59
C GLU A 319 -27.53 7.88 21.36
N ASN A 320 -27.13 8.65 20.34
CA ASN A 320 -27.91 8.90 19.14
C ASN A 320 -27.47 7.95 18.00
N ALA A 321 -28.30 6.95 17.72
CA ALA A 321 -28.03 5.97 16.68
C ALA A 321 -27.91 6.58 15.27
N ASP A 322 -28.68 7.63 14.95
CA ASP A 322 -28.62 8.29 13.64
C ASP A 322 -27.30 9.06 13.48
N ALA A 323 -26.87 9.76 14.54
CA ALA A 323 -25.59 10.47 14.56
C ALA A 323 -24.42 9.51 14.37
N PHE A 324 -24.49 8.37 15.06
CA PHE A 324 -23.51 7.30 14.96
C PHE A 324 -23.42 6.73 13.54
N GLU A 325 -24.56 6.42 12.93
CA GLU A 325 -24.61 5.90 11.56
C GLU A 325 -23.99 6.87 10.54
N LEU A 326 -24.34 8.16 10.64
CA LEU A 326 -23.76 9.22 9.79
C LEU A 326 -22.24 9.30 9.93
N TYR A 327 -21.71 9.22 11.15
CA TYR A 327 -20.27 9.19 11.40
C TYR A 327 -19.60 7.98 10.75
N GLN A 328 -20.18 6.78 10.88
CA GLN A 328 -19.63 5.56 10.27
C GLN A 328 -19.56 5.68 8.75
N GLN A 329 -20.62 6.20 8.12
CA GLN A 329 -20.63 6.46 6.69
C GLN A 329 -19.57 7.50 6.31
N GLY A 330 -19.42 8.56 7.12
CA GLY A 330 -18.40 9.59 6.89
C GLY A 330 -16.99 9.02 6.93
N ARG A 331 -16.68 8.12 7.88
CA ARG A 331 -15.39 7.43 7.96
C ARG A 331 -15.15 6.54 6.74
N LEU A 332 -16.18 5.86 6.24
CA LEU A 332 -16.09 5.04 5.03
C LEU A 332 -15.73 5.89 3.81
N GLU A 333 -16.45 6.99 3.59
CA GLU A 333 -16.20 7.90 2.46
C GLU A 333 -14.81 8.55 2.54
N TRP A 334 -14.39 8.95 3.74
CA TRP A 334 -13.04 9.50 3.98
C TRP A 334 -11.95 8.45 3.67
N ASN A 335 -12.18 7.19 4.01
CA ASN A 335 -11.25 6.10 3.72
C ASN A 335 -11.14 5.76 2.22
N LYS A 336 -12.11 6.12 1.37
CA LYS A 336 -11.99 5.93 -0.08
C LYS A 336 -10.92 6.78 -0.73
N ARG A 337 -10.47 7.85 -0.04
CA ARG A 337 -9.44 8.79 -0.53
C ARG A 337 -9.70 9.36 -1.93
N SER A 338 -10.97 9.45 -2.33
CA SER A 338 -11.39 10.06 -3.58
C SER A 338 -11.91 11.47 -3.32
N TRP A 339 -11.82 12.36 -4.32
CA TRP A 339 -12.36 13.72 -4.22
C TRP A 339 -13.83 13.74 -3.80
N GLN A 340 -14.65 12.91 -4.43
CA GLN A 340 -16.07 12.79 -4.11
C GLN A 340 -16.30 12.24 -2.69
N GLY A 341 -15.51 11.25 -2.27
CA GLY A 341 -15.59 10.70 -0.91
C GLY A 341 -15.21 11.73 0.15
N MET A 342 -14.24 12.60 -0.13
CA MET A 342 -13.87 13.69 0.79
C MET A 342 -14.99 14.73 0.98
N ILE A 343 -15.72 15.08 -0.08
CA ILE A 343 -16.88 15.97 0.00
C ILE A 343 -18.01 15.31 0.80
N GLU A 344 -18.28 14.04 0.51
CA GLU A 344 -19.37 13.32 1.15
C GLU A 344 -19.09 13.04 2.63
N ALA A 345 -17.84 12.69 2.98
CA ALA A 345 -17.41 12.53 4.36
C ALA A 345 -17.64 13.79 5.19
N GLU A 346 -17.27 14.95 4.66
CA GLU A 346 -17.49 16.23 5.33
C GLU A 346 -18.97 16.47 5.63
N ARG A 347 -19.83 16.26 4.62
CA ARG A 347 -21.29 16.40 4.76
C ARG A 347 -21.83 15.47 5.85
N LEU A 348 -21.37 14.23 5.86
CA LEU A 348 -21.80 13.20 6.82
C LEU A 348 -21.37 13.54 8.24
N PHE A 349 -20.12 13.98 8.45
CA PHE A 349 -19.65 14.39 9.78
C PHE A 349 -20.39 15.63 10.32
N ARG A 350 -20.64 16.63 9.47
CA ARG A 350 -21.43 17.80 9.88
C ARG A 350 -22.86 17.40 10.30
N ASN A 351 -23.52 16.53 9.55
CA ASN A 351 -24.84 16.02 9.92
C ASN A 351 -24.81 15.19 11.21
N ALA A 352 -23.76 14.39 11.45
CA ALA A 352 -23.60 13.65 12.70
C ALA A 352 -23.51 14.60 13.91
N ILE A 353 -22.75 15.69 13.78
CA ILE A 353 -22.65 16.74 14.80
C ILE A 353 -24.00 17.44 15.04
N GLU A 354 -24.77 17.73 13.98
CA GLU A 354 -26.10 18.33 14.12
C GLU A 354 -27.08 17.41 14.87
N LYS A 355 -26.97 16.10 14.66
CA LYS A 355 -27.80 15.09 15.33
C LYS A 355 -27.41 14.87 16.78
N ASP A 356 -26.12 14.88 17.08
CA ASP A 356 -25.60 14.82 18.44
C ASP A 356 -24.40 15.75 18.64
N PRO A 357 -24.62 16.96 19.17
CA PRO A 357 -23.55 17.92 19.45
C PRO A 357 -22.56 17.47 20.54
N ASN A 358 -22.82 16.37 21.25
CA ASN A 358 -21.89 15.81 22.24
C ASN A 358 -21.04 14.65 21.68
N PHE A 359 -21.16 14.34 20.38
CA PHE A 359 -20.46 13.22 19.75
C PHE A 359 -19.03 13.60 19.34
N ALA A 360 -18.08 13.48 20.27
CA ALA A 360 -16.68 13.90 20.09
C ALA A 360 -16.02 13.35 18.80
N LEU A 361 -16.23 12.07 18.46
CA LEU A 361 -15.61 11.47 17.26
C LEU A 361 -16.10 12.09 15.95
N ALA A 362 -17.33 12.63 15.89
CA ALA A 362 -17.82 13.31 14.69
C ALA A 362 -17.05 14.61 14.44
N TYR A 363 -16.70 15.34 15.50
CA TYR A 363 -15.79 16.49 15.42
C TYR A 363 -14.39 16.08 14.96
N VAL A 364 -13.85 14.97 15.48
CA VAL A 364 -12.55 14.43 15.03
C VAL A 364 -12.57 14.06 13.54
N GLY A 365 -13.62 13.37 13.07
CA GLY A 365 -13.75 13.01 11.65
C GLY A 365 -13.77 14.24 10.73
N LEU A 366 -14.48 15.29 11.13
CA LEU A 366 -14.49 16.55 10.40
C LEU A 366 -13.12 17.25 10.46
N ALA A 367 -12.47 17.26 11.63
CA ALA A 367 -11.13 17.82 11.79
C ALA A 367 -10.09 17.07 10.91
N ASP A 368 -10.11 15.73 10.89
CA ASP A 368 -9.25 14.90 10.04
C ASP A 368 -9.40 15.25 8.55
N ARG A 369 -10.64 15.52 8.13
CA ARG A 369 -10.94 15.92 6.75
C ARG A 369 -10.41 17.32 6.42
N LEU A 370 -10.46 18.26 7.37
CA LEU A 370 -10.02 19.65 7.17
C LEU A 370 -8.52 19.86 7.49
N ALA A 371 -7.87 18.91 8.16
CA ALA A 371 -6.50 19.06 8.66
C ALA A 371 -5.44 19.31 7.57
N THR A 372 -5.72 18.91 6.33
CA THR A 372 -4.83 19.10 5.17
C THR A 372 -5.30 20.19 4.20
N THR A 373 -6.36 20.93 4.53
CA THR A 373 -6.88 22.02 3.67
C THR A 373 -6.45 23.40 4.19
N THR A 374 -6.85 24.45 3.47
CA THR A 374 -6.69 25.84 3.92
C THR A 374 -7.50 26.18 5.17
N GLU A 375 -8.39 25.28 5.60
CA GLU A 375 -9.29 25.44 6.75
C GLU A 375 -8.73 24.81 8.03
N ALA A 376 -7.40 24.62 8.11
CA ALA A 376 -6.74 24.04 9.27
C ALA A 376 -7.08 24.74 10.61
N ASN A 377 -7.40 26.04 10.60
CA ASN A 377 -7.86 26.74 11.81
C ASN A 377 -9.24 26.24 12.30
N GLU A 378 -10.15 25.87 11.39
CA GLU A 378 -11.41 25.21 11.77
C GLU A 378 -11.12 23.82 12.32
N ALA A 379 -10.19 23.07 11.71
CA ALA A 379 -9.77 21.77 12.22
C ALA A 379 -9.26 21.83 13.68
N PHE A 380 -8.48 22.87 14.04
CA PHE A 380 -8.08 23.12 15.43
C PHE A 380 -9.28 23.31 16.36
N GLN A 381 -10.25 24.16 15.99
CA GLN A 381 -11.44 24.41 16.82
C GLN A 381 -12.29 23.16 16.99
N LEU A 382 -12.40 22.34 15.95
CA LEU A 382 -13.15 21.08 15.98
C LEU A 382 -12.49 20.07 16.90
N VAL A 383 -11.17 19.90 16.85
CA VAL A 383 -10.48 18.96 17.72
C VAL A 383 -10.42 19.44 19.17
N GLU A 384 -10.29 20.75 19.41
CA GLU A 384 -10.46 21.35 20.74
C GLU A 384 -11.86 21.05 21.28
N LYS A 385 -12.90 21.17 20.44
CA LYS A 385 -14.27 20.82 20.84
C LYS A 385 -14.41 19.34 21.16
N ALA A 386 -13.79 18.46 20.37
CA ALA A 386 -13.78 17.03 20.64
C ALA A 386 -13.15 16.73 22.01
N LEU A 387 -12.05 17.39 22.35
CA LEU A 387 -11.35 17.22 23.63
C LEU A 387 -12.10 17.85 24.82
N GLU A 388 -12.87 18.92 24.61
CA GLU A 388 -13.80 19.44 25.63
C GLU A 388 -14.88 18.40 25.99
N LEU A 389 -15.40 17.71 24.98
CA LEU A 389 -16.43 16.67 25.15
C LEU A 389 -15.84 15.39 25.73
N ASP A 390 -14.62 15.05 25.31
CA ASP A 390 -13.95 13.82 25.65
C ASP A 390 -12.42 13.99 25.73
N PRO A 391 -11.89 14.35 26.92
CA PRO A 391 -10.45 14.55 27.12
C PRO A 391 -9.60 13.29 26.98
N ASP A 392 -10.22 12.11 26.91
CA ASP A 392 -9.52 10.82 26.76
C ASP A 392 -9.75 10.22 25.35
N CYS A 393 -10.08 11.05 24.36
CA CYS A 393 -10.22 10.66 22.96
C CYS A 393 -8.84 10.55 22.28
N GLY A 394 -8.30 9.33 22.18
CA GLY A 394 -6.98 9.09 21.58
C GLY A 394 -6.87 9.57 20.12
N GLU A 395 -7.95 9.44 19.35
CA GLU A 395 -8.02 9.93 17.96
C GLU A 395 -7.96 11.46 17.89
N ALA A 396 -8.63 12.17 18.80
CA ALA A 396 -8.56 13.63 18.87
C ALA A 396 -7.13 14.12 19.16
N HIS A 397 -6.45 13.47 20.11
CA HIS A 397 -5.05 13.75 20.40
C HIS A 397 -4.13 13.49 19.19
N ALA A 398 -4.41 12.44 18.38
CA ALA A 398 -3.64 12.21 17.15
C ALA A 398 -3.81 13.35 16.14
N THR A 399 -5.06 13.79 15.93
CA THR A 399 -5.39 14.86 14.99
C THR A 399 -4.82 16.21 15.45
N LEU A 400 -4.91 16.53 16.75
CA LEU A 400 -4.34 17.75 17.31
C LEU A 400 -2.81 17.75 17.18
N GLY A 401 -2.18 16.61 17.47
CA GLY A 401 -0.74 16.43 17.27
C GLY A 401 -0.31 16.63 15.81
N PHE A 402 -1.05 16.07 14.86
CA PHE A 402 -0.84 16.29 13.43
C PHE A 402 -0.94 17.78 13.04
N LEU A 403 -1.94 18.49 13.57
CA LEU A 403 -2.13 19.91 13.32
C LEU A 403 -0.97 20.75 13.91
N HIS A 404 -0.54 20.47 15.13
CA HIS A 404 0.65 21.14 15.69
C HIS A 404 1.89 20.88 14.84
N MET A 405 2.10 19.64 14.42
CA MET A 405 3.24 19.23 13.61
C MET A 405 3.27 19.92 12.24
N PHE A 406 2.20 19.80 11.43
CA PHE A 406 2.24 20.29 10.05
C PHE A 406 1.69 21.71 9.87
N GLN A 407 0.70 22.12 10.66
CA GLN A 407 0.01 23.40 10.48
C GLN A 407 0.59 24.52 11.34
N ARG A 408 1.32 24.20 12.42
CA ARG A 408 1.97 25.19 13.30
C ARG A 408 3.49 25.08 13.32
N TRP A 409 4.07 23.89 13.07
CA TRP A 409 5.48 23.58 13.35
C TRP A 409 5.79 23.73 14.85
N ASP A 410 4.86 23.30 15.70
CA ASP A 410 4.99 23.27 17.15
C ASP A 410 5.30 21.84 17.59
N TRP A 411 6.58 21.47 17.52
CA TRP A 411 7.05 20.11 17.79
C TRP A 411 6.77 19.64 19.22
N PRO A 412 7.01 20.44 20.27
CA PRO A 412 6.72 20.02 21.64
C PRO A 412 5.23 19.78 21.91
N ALA A 413 4.36 20.64 21.37
CA ALA A 413 2.91 20.41 21.47
C ALA A 413 2.51 19.16 20.69
N ALA A 414 3.03 18.97 19.48
CA ALA A 414 2.78 17.77 18.69
C ALA A 414 3.19 16.49 19.44
N GLU A 415 4.39 16.44 20.04
CA GLU A 415 4.85 15.26 20.76
C GLU A 415 3.97 14.95 21.97
N THR A 416 3.57 15.98 22.72
CA THR A 416 2.70 15.83 23.90
C THR A 416 1.39 15.15 23.52
N GLU A 417 0.73 15.66 22.48
CA GLU A 417 -0.55 15.15 22.00
C GLU A 417 -0.42 13.75 21.37
N LEU A 418 0.59 13.53 20.54
CA LEU A 418 0.82 12.23 19.89
C LEU A 418 1.17 11.13 20.90
N ARG A 419 1.94 11.45 21.94
CA ARG A 419 2.21 10.51 23.04
C ARG A 419 0.95 10.18 23.84
N ARG A 420 0.09 11.17 24.08
CA ARG A 420 -1.20 10.96 24.74
C ARG A 420 -2.12 10.07 23.89
N SER A 421 -2.12 10.25 22.57
CA SER A 421 -2.85 9.40 21.62
C SER A 421 -2.47 7.92 21.75
N VAL A 422 -1.18 7.59 21.66
CA VAL A 422 -0.72 6.19 21.74
C VAL A 422 -0.85 5.59 23.14
N GLU A 423 -0.90 6.41 24.19
CA GLU A 423 -1.21 5.97 25.55
C GLU A 423 -2.68 5.54 25.69
N LEU A 424 -3.60 6.37 25.18
CA LEU A 424 -5.05 6.18 25.26
C LEU A 424 -5.57 5.11 24.28
N ALA A 425 -5.00 5.06 23.08
CA ALA A 425 -5.39 4.17 22.00
C ALA A 425 -4.16 3.40 21.44
N PRO A 426 -3.60 2.44 22.21
CA PRO A 426 -2.38 1.71 21.86
C PRO A 426 -2.51 0.77 20.64
N GLY A 427 -3.74 0.52 20.19
CA GLY A 427 -4.05 -0.17 18.94
C GLY A 427 -4.38 0.76 17.78
N TYR A 428 -4.26 2.09 17.94
CA TYR A 428 -4.54 3.05 16.88
C TYR A 428 -3.30 3.31 16.03
N ALA A 429 -3.20 2.62 14.89
CA ALA A 429 -2.04 2.70 14.00
C ALA A 429 -1.69 4.13 13.57
N THR A 430 -2.68 4.99 13.35
CA THR A 430 -2.47 6.39 12.93
C THR A 430 -1.79 7.23 14.02
N GLY A 431 -2.07 6.97 15.30
CA GLY A 431 -1.37 7.67 16.40
C GLY A 431 0.12 7.34 16.41
N HIS A 432 0.45 6.06 16.27
CA HIS A 432 1.84 5.58 16.13
C HIS A 432 2.51 6.12 14.87
N HIS A 433 1.78 6.17 13.74
CA HIS A 433 2.28 6.75 12.49
C HIS A 433 2.73 8.20 12.67
N TRP A 434 1.85 9.07 13.19
CA TRP A 434 2.19 10.48 13.33
C TRP A 434 3.27 10.72 14.39
N LEU A 435 3.30 9.94 15.48
CA LEU A 435 4.39 9.98 16.43
C LEU A 435 5.72 9.60 15.77
N ALA A 436 5.74 8.55 14.94
CA ALA A 436 6.91 8.14 14.19
C ALA A 436 7.41 9.26 13.26
N THR A 437 6.51 9.89 12.50
CA THR A 437 6.83 11.00 11.59
C THR A 437 7.39 12.21 12.35
N LEU A 438 6.86 12.54 13.53
CA LEU A 438 7.42 13.63 14.35
C LEU A 438 8.85 13.29 14.80
N LEU A 439 9.06 12.08 15.33
CA LEU A 439 10.36 11.62 15.79
C LEU A 439 11.38 11.60 14.63
N GLU A 440 10.92 11.26 13.43
CA GLU A 440 11.70 11.34 12.20
C GLU A 440 12.10 12.77 11.84
N ILE A 441 11.16 13.72 11.86
CA ILE A 441 11.42 15.16 11.65
C ILE A 441 12.49 15.66 12.64
N GLU A 442 12.40 15.23 13.90
CA GLU A 442 13.36 15.53 14.96
C GLU A 442 14.67 14.72 14.87
N GLY A 443 14.86 13.90 13.84
CA GLY A 443 16.06 13.06 13.65
C GLY A 443 16.24 11.93 14.66
N ARG A 444 15.22 11.61 15.46
CA ARG A 444 15.19 10.52 16.44
C ARG A 444 14.83 9.20 15.75
N HIS A 445 15.57 8.86 14.69
CA HIS A 445 15.23 7.75 13.79
C HIS A 445 15.04 6.40 14.47
N PRO A 446 15.84 5.98 15.47
CA PRO A 446 15.59 4.70 16.16
C PRO A 446 14.24 4.64 16.89
N GLU A 447 13.80 5.76 17.48
CA GLU A 447 12.48 5.85 18.12
C GLU A 447 11.37 5.90 17.06
N ALA A 448 11.58 6.67 15.97
CA ALA A 448 10.65 6.72 14.85
C ALA A 448 10.39 5.33 14.25
N ARG A 449 11.44 4.54 14.01
CA ARG A 449 11.30 3.16 13.51
C ARG A 449 10.49 2.28 14.44
N ALA A 450 10.69 2.37 15.75
CA ALA A 450 9.93 1.55 16.71
C ALA A 450 8.43 1.85 16.62
N GLU A 451 8.05 3.12 16.46
CA GLU A 451 6.67 3.54 16.29
C GLU A 451 6.09 3.15 14.91
N PHE A 452 6.87 3.27 13.83
CA PHE A 452 6.47 2.75 12.51
C PHE A 452 6.28 1.22 12.51
N GLU A 453 7.20 0.48 13.14
CA GLU A 453 7.11 -0.97 13.29
C GLU A 453 5.85 -1.34 14.10
N ARG A 454 5.56 -0.61 15.18
CA ARG A 454 4.31 -0.78 15.94
C ARG A 454 3.07 -0.51 15.10
N ALA A 455 3.07 0.55 14.29
CA ALA A 455 1.97 0.84 13.37
C ALA A 455 1.80 -0.28 12.31
N LEU A 456 2.89 -0.83 11.80
CA LEU A 456 2.88 -1.96 10.85
C LEU A 456 2.47 -3.29 11.51
N GLU A 457 2.78 -3.51 12.80
CA GLU A 457 2.24 -4.67 13.53
C GLU A 457 0.71 -4.62 13.61
N ILE A 458 0.13 -3.43 13.73
CA ILE A 458 -1.32 -3.19 13.76
C ILE A 458 -1.91 -3.26 12.34
N ASN A 459 -1.23 -2.68 11.34
CA ASN A 459 -1.66 -2.67 9.95
C ASN A 459 -0.53 -3.05 8.97
N PRO A 460 -0.22 -4.36 8.80
CA PRO A 460 0.93 -4.83 8.04
C PRO A 460 0.85 -4.55 6.54
N ARG A 461 -0.36 -4.25 6.04
CA ARG A 461 -0.63 -4.04 4.62
C ARG A 461 -0.86 -2.57 4.26
N SER A 462 -0.49 -1.64 5.15
CA SER A 462 -0.54 -0.22 4.84
C SER A 462 0.63 0.16 3.93
N HIS A 463 0.34 0.45 2.65
CA HIS A 463 1.35 0.97 1.72
C HIS A 463 1.90 2.33 2.18
N ASN A 464 1.09 3.16 2.86
CA ASN A 464 1.57 4.42 3.46
C ASN A 464 2.64 4.17 4.53
N LEU A 465 2.37 3.29 5.51
CA LEU A 465 3.33 2.99 6.58
C LEU A 465 4.61 2.34 6.06
N LEU A 466 4.49 1.48 5.04
CA LEU A 466 5.65 0.87 4.41
C LEU A 466 6.51 1.91 3.69
N ALA A 467 5.92 2.83 2.93
CA ALA A 467 6.67 3.87 2.24
C ALA A 467 7.32 4.85 3.22
N ASP A 468 6.61 5.27 4.28
CA ASP A 468 7.14 6.21 5.26
C ASP A 468 8.24 5.58 6.13
N LEU A 469 8.16 4.28 6.45
CA LEU A 469 9.30 3.56 7.03
C LEU A 469 10.48 3.49 6.04
N GLY A 470 10.19 3.37 4.74
CA GLY A 470 11.20 3.50 3.68
C GLY A 470 11.87 4.88 3.68
N GLN A 471 11.09 5.96 3.83
CA GLN A 471 11.57 7.33 3.96
C GLN A 471 12.46 7.50 5.20
N ASN A 472 12.10 6.85 6.31
CA ASN A 472 12.91 6.87 7.53
C ASN A 472 14.30 6.28 7.32
N TYR A 473 14.37 5.12 6.67
CA TYR A 473 15.65 4.53 6.27
C TYR A 473 16.41 5.42 5.27
N TYR A 474 15.71 6.14 4.38
CA TYR A 474 16.34 7.12 3.47
C TYR A 474 17.00 8.25 4.26
N PHE A 475 16.33 8.81 5.27
CA PHE A 475 16.90 9.85 6.14
C PHE A 475 18.06 9.31 6.99
N GLU A 476 18.09 8.02 7.30
CA GLU A 476 19.24 7.37 7.93
C GLU A 476 20.39 7.03 6.97
N ARG A 477 20.22 7.29 5.67
CA ARG A 477 21.12 6.89 4.58
C ARG A 477 21.27 5.37 4.41
N ASP A 478 20.36 4.58 4.96
CA ASP A 478 20.23 3.15 4.65
C ASP A 478 19.36 2.97 3.39
N TYR A 479 19.93 3.37 2.25
CA TYR A 479 19.24 3.36 0.95
C TYR A 479 18.79 1.97 0.51
N ALA A 480 19.47 0.92 0.97
CA ALA A 480 19.12 -0.47 0.65
C ALA A 480 17.79 -0.84 1.29
N LYS A 481 17.63 -0.60 2.61
CA LYS A 481 16.35 -0.82 3.29
C LYS A 481 15.27 0.15 2.84
N ALA A 482 15.62 1.41 2.61
CA ALA A 482 14.69 2.41 2.10
C ALA A 482 13.99 1.92 0.82
N GLY A 483 14.78 1.43 -0.15
CA GLY A 483 14.27 0.91 -1.42
C GLY A 483 13.55 -0.44 -1.29
N GLU A 484 13.89 -1.27 -0.28
CA GLU A 484 13.13 -2.48 0.03
C GLU A 484 11.70 -2.15 0.48
N TYR A 485 11.55 -1.25 1.46
CA TYR A 485 10.26 -0.89 2.02
C TYR A 485 9.37 -0.12 1.04
N CYS A 486 9.93 0.78 0.23
CA CYS A 486 9.18 1.44 -0.84
C CYS A 486 8.66 0.43 -1.87
N ARG A 487 9.45 -0.58 -2.24
CA ARG A 487 8.99 -1.63 -3.17
C ARG A 487 7.90 -2.52 -2.56
N LYS A 488 7.98 -2.85 -1.27
CA LYS A 488 6.88 -3.54 -0.56
C LYS A 488 5.58 -2.73 -0.58
N ALA A 489 5.66 -1.40 -0.46
CA ALA A 489 4.49 -0.55 -0.62
C ALA A 489 3.88 -0.68 -2.03
N LEU A 490 4.73 -0.68 -3.07
CA LEU A 490 4.31 -0.82 -4.47
C LEU A 490 3.79 -2.24 -4.82
N GLU A 491 4.23 -3.28 -4.12
CA GLU A 491 3.63 -4.63 -4.23
C GLU A 491 2.15 -4.64 -3.79
N ILE A 492 1.75 -3.72 -2.91
CA ILE A 492 0.38 -3.59 -2.41
C ILE A 492 -0.42 -2.61 -3.27
N TYR A 493 0.17 -1.45 -3.58
CA TYR A 493 -0.45 -0.41 -4.39
C TYR A 493 0.56 0.11 -5.43
N PRO A 494 0.55 -0.45 -6.65
CA PRO A 494 1.57 -0.15 -7.67
C PRO A 494 1.63 1.30 -8.11
N ASP A 495 0.52 2.04 -8.05
CA ASP A 495 0.45 3.45 -8.49
C ASP A 495 0.62 4.41 -7.30
N PHE A 496 1.27 3.97 -6.23
CA PHE A 496 1.41 4.78 -5.02
C PHE A 496 2.48 5.87 -5.19
N ILE A 497 2.01 7.11 -5.35
CA ILE A 497 2.82 8.31 -5.64
C ILE A 497 4.02 8.45 -4.68
N PHE A 498 3.79 8.39 -3.36
CA PHE A 498 4.85 8.64 -2.39
C PHE A 498 5.99 7.62 -2.45
N ALA A 499 5.68 6.33 -2.69
CA ALA A 499 6.72 5.31 -2.82
C ALA A 499 7.58 5.54 -4.08
N HIS A 500 6.99 5.96 -5.20
CA HIS A 500 7.73 6.36 -6.39
C HIS A 500 8.59 7.60 -6.15
N GLN A 501 8.09 8.61 -5.43
CA GLN A 501 8.87 9.79 -5.05
C GLN A 501 10.06 9.44 -4.18
N TYR A 502 9.87 8.59 -3.15
CA TYR A 502 10.98 8.16 -2.30
C TYR A 502 12.01 7.33 -3.07
N LEU A 503 11.58 6.46 -3.99
CA LEU A 503 12.50 5.74 -4.87
C LEU A 503 13.27 6.66 -5.81
N PHE A 504 12.63 7.71 -6.36
CA PHE A 504 13.33 8.77 -7.10
C PHE A 504 14.45 9.38 -6.25
N GLU A 505 14.17 9.74 -4.99
CA GLU A 505 15.16 10.32 -4.09
C GLU A 505 16.29 9.33 -3.74
N ILE A 506 15.95 8.07 -3.46
CA ILE A 506 16.91 7.00 -3.17
C ILE A 506 17.86 6.76 -4.35
N TYR A 507 17.31 6.64 -5.56
CA TYR A 507 18.10 6.42 -6.76
C TYR A 507 18.94 7.64 -7.13
N ARG A 508 18.42 8.85 -6.91
CA ARG A 508 19.18 10.09 -7.04
C ARG A 508 20.41 10.10 -6.12
N GLN A 509 20.25 9.76 -4.85
CA GLN A 509 21.36 9.75 -3.88
C GLN A 509 22.38 8.63 -4.15
N THR A 510 21.93 7.51 -4.73
CA THR A 510 22.81 6.37 -5.05
C THR A 510 23.41 6.45 -6.47
N GLY A 511 23.15 7.53 -7.21
CA GLY A 511 23.69 7.75 -8.56
C GLY A 511 23.04 6.91 -9.67
N GLN A 512 21.92 6.25 -9.37
CA GLN A 512 21.17 5.41 -10.32
C GLN A 512 20.17 6.25 -11.11
N PHE A 513 20.67 7.21 -11.88
CA PHE A 513 19.84 8.28 -12.45
C PHE A 513 18.76 7.81 -13.44
N ASP A 514 19.02 6.76 -14.21
CA ASP A 514 18.01 6.21 -15.11
C ASP A 514 16.81 5.65 -14.35
N LEU A 515 17.07 4.95 -13.24
CA LEU A 515 16.01 4.46 -12.36
C LEU A 515 15.29 5.62 -11.67
N ALA A 516 16.02 6.64 -11.21
CA ALA A 516 15.40 7.82 -10.62
C ALA A 516 14.42 8.46 -11.61
N PHE A 517 14.87 8.72 -12.84
CA PHE A 517 14.03 9.33 -13.87
C PHE A 517 12.78 8.51 -14.18
N GLU A 518 12.86 7.19 -14.29
CA GLU A 518 11.68 6.35 -14.49
C GLU A 518 10.70 6.39 -13.31
N GLU A 519 11.19 6.38 -12.06
CA GLU A 519 10.32 6.51 -10.89
C GLU A 519 9.65 7.88 -10.79
N PHE A 520 10.34 8.94 -11.21
CA PHE A 520 9.72 10.26 -11.36
C PHE A 520 8.55 10.23 -12.35
N LEU A 521 8.72 9.60 -13.51
CA LEU A 521 7.65 9.51 -14.51
C LEU A 521 6.44 8.71 -14.00
N LYS A 522 6.67 7.60 -13.28
CA LYS A 522 5.58 6.82 -12.65
C LYS A 522 4.83 7.64 -11.58
N SER A 523 5.57 8.38 -10.75
CA SER A 523 4.95 9.27 -9.77
C SER A 523 4.08 10.33 -10.44
N ASP A 524 4.54 10.89 -11.55
CA ASP A 524 3.84 11.95 -12.28
C ASP A 524 2.59 11.41 -12.98
N GLU A 525 2.69 10.26 -13.64
CA GLU A 525 1.58 9.55 -14.27
C GLU A 525 0.48 9.19 -13.25
N ALA A 526 0.88 8.63 -12.09
CA ALA A 526 -0.05 8.31 -11.01
C ALA A 526 -0.77 9.57 -10.46
N ASN A 527 -0.07 10.70 -10.35
CA ASN A 527 -0.67 11.98 -9.95
C ASN A 527 -1.66 12.52 -10.99
N HIS A 528 -1.35 12.37 -12.28
CA HIS A 528 -2.23 12.76 -13.38
C HIS A 528 -3.50 11.88 -13.49
N LEU A 529 -3.42 10.59 -13.14
CA LEU A 529 -4.59 9.70 -13.08
C LEU A 529 -5.61 10.13 -12.01
N LEU A 530 -5.15 10.71 -10.88
CA LEU A 530 -6.04 11.20 -9.82
C LEU A 530 -6.82 12.46 -10.21
N ILE A 531 -6.33 13.23 -11.18
CA ILE A 531 -6.90 14.53 -11.59
C ILE A 531 -7.99 14.37 -12.69
N ASN A 532 -8.22 13.14 -13.18
CA ASN A 532 -9.32 12.75 -14.08
C ASN A 532 -9.54 13.71 -15.27
N GLU A 533 -8.72 13.58 -16.31
CA GLU A 533 -8.87 14.43 -17.50
C GLU A 533 -8.94 13.60 -18.79
N ASN A 534 -10.15 13.15 -19.12
CA ASN A 534 -10.48 12.83 -20.50
C ASN A 534 -10.48 14.14 -21.32
N GLY A 535 -9.65 14.24 -22.36
CA GLY A 535 -9.64 15.37 -23.29
C GLY A 535 -8.24 15.93 -23.62
N PRO A 536 -8.13 17.20 -24.07
CA PRO A 536 -6.88 17.83 -24.54
C PRO A 536 -5.74 17.86 -23.49
N GLN A 537 -6.07 17.71 -22.21
CA GLN A 537 -5.13 17.63 -21.11
C GLN A 537 -4.26 16.35 -21.20
N LYS A 538 -4.89 15.21 -21.51
CA LYS A 538 -4.20 13.93 -21.67
C LYS A 538 -3.20 13.98 -22.82
N GLU A 539 -3.63 14.52 -23.98
CA GLU A 539 -2.75 14.69 -25.15
C GLU A 539 -1.55 15.61 -24.84
N ARG A 540 -1.77 16.68 -24.06
CA ARG A 540 -0.67 17.56 -23.60
C ARG A 540 0.30 16.84 -22.69
N HIS A 541 -0.20 16.01 -21.78
CA HIS A 541 0.63 15.23 -20.86
C HIS A 541 1.40 14.11 -21.59
N GLU A 542 0.76 13.37 -22.49
CA GLU A 542 1.42 12.37 -23.35
C GLU A 542 2.54 13.01 -24.19
N LYS A 543 2.30 14.20 -24.75
CA LYS A 543 3.34 14.97 -25.44
C LYS A 543 4.48 15.37 -24.50
N TRP A 544 4.16 15.87 -23.31
CA TRP A 544 5.17 16.23 -22.32
C TRP A 544 6.04 15.03 -21.92
N LEU A 545 5.45 13.83 -21.77
CA LEU A 545 6.20 12.58 -21.50
C LEU A 545 7.21 12.26 -22.61
N VAL A 546 6.86 12.49 -23.87
CA VAL A 546 7.80 12.31 -25.00
C VAL A 546 8.92 13.35 -24.92
N ASP A 547 8.56 14.62 -24.75
CA ASP A 547 9.51 15.74 -24.73
C ASP A 547 10.51 15.61 -23.56
N ILE A 548 10.03 15.24 -22.36
CA ILE A 548 10.89 15.08 -21.17
C ILE A 548 11.82 13.87 -21.28
N ARG A 549 11.36 12.76 -21.90
CA ARG A 549 12.21 11.59 -22.18
C ARG A 549 13.29 11.92 -23.21
N GLU A 550 12.97 12.70 -24.24
CA GLU A 550 13.95 13.16 -25.22
C GLU A 550 14.98 14.12 -24.59
N LEU A 551 14.52 15.04 -23.74
CA LEU A 551 15.40 15.94 -22.99
C LEU A 551 16.38 15.14 -22.12
N TYR A 552 15.87 14.18 -21.33
CA TYR A 552 16.71 13.33 -20.49
C TYR A 552 17.75 12.56 -21.32
N ARG A 553 17.38 12.03 -22.50
CA ARG A 553 18.32 11.36 -23.41
C ARG A 553 19.44 12.29 -23.90
N LYS A 554 19.14 13.58 -24.13
CA LYS A 554 20.10 14.56 -24.67
C LYS A 554 20.97 15.20 -23.61
N GLU A 555 20.38 15.59 -22.49
CA GLU A 555 21.00 16.44 -21.46
C GLU A 555 21.25 15.67 -20.14
N GLY A 556 20.84 14.42 -20.06
CA GLY A 556 20.99 13.57 -18.87
C GLY A 556 20.17 14.06 -17.68
N PHE A 557 20.55 13.55 -16.50
CA PHE A 557 19.86 13.85 -15.24
C PHE A 557 19.97 15.32 -14.83
N GLU A 558 21.12 15.96 -15.06
CA GLU A 558 21.31 17.38 -14.79
C GLU A 558 20.37 18.25 -15.64
N GLY A 559 20.28 18.00 -16.96
CA GLY A 559 19.36 18.72 -17.84
C GLY A 559 17.89 18.53 -17.43
N PHE A 560 17.53 17.32 -17.00
CA PHE A 560 16.21 17.03 -16.44
C PHE A 560 15.90 17.81 -15.16
N LEU A 561 16.83 17.88 -14.20
CA LEU A 561 16.65 18.71 -13.01
C LEU A 561 16.54 20.20 -13.37
N LEU A 562 17.36 20.68 -14.31
CA LEU A 562 17.29 22.06 -14.80
C LEU A 562 15.96 22.35 -15.52
N SER A 563 15.37 21.41 -16.24
CA SER A 563 14.02 21.61 -16.81
C SER A 563 12.95 21.69 -15.73
N ARG A 564 13.06 20.90 -14.65
CA ARG A 564 12.14 20.99 -13.51
C ARG A 564 12.20 22.36 -12.84
N ILE A 565 13.40 22.89 -12.61
CA ILE A 565 13.61 24.24 -12.05
C ILE A 565 13.00 25.30 -12.97
N ARG A 566 13.23 25.22 -14.29
CA ARG A 566 12.66 26.15 -15.28
C ARG A 566 11.14 26.09 -15.34
N ALA A 567 10.56 24.89 -15.31
CA ALA A 567 9.11 24.70 -15.34
C ALA A 567 8.45 25.30 -14.08
N ALA A 568 9.03 25.06 -12.91
CA ALA A 568 8.53 25.59 -11.65
C ALA A 568 8.56 27.14 -11.57
N ALA A 569 9.51 27.78 -12.26
CA ALA A 569 9.57 29.24 -12.38
C ALA A 569 8.45 29.83 -13.27
N GLN A 570 7.77 29.01 -14.07
CA GLN A 570 6.71 29.43 -15.01
C GLN A 570 5.29 29.13 -14.49
N THR A 571 5.14 28.29 -13.45
CA THR A 571 3.84 27.94 -12.84
C THR A 571 3.29 29.04 -11.92
N GLU A 572 1.96 29.19 -11.89
CA GLU A 572 1.24 30.20 -11.10
C GLU A 572 1.41 30.04 -9.56
N PRO A 573 1.24 31.12 -8.77
CA PRO A 573 1.53 31.20 -7.33
C PRO A 573 0.84 30.20 -6.39
N THR A 574 -0.24 29.55 -6.84
CA THR A 574 -1.15 28.74 -6.00
C THR A 574 -0.63 27.33 -5.67
N PHE A 575 0.30 26.78 -6.46
CA PHE A 575 0.96 25.49 -6.19
C PHE A 575 2.41 25.62 -5.65
N VAL A 576 2.82 26.84 -5.30
CA VAL A 576 4.23 27.24 -5.13
C VAL A 576 4.98 26.72 -3.90
N PRO A 577 4.38 26.46 -2.71
CA PRO A 577 5.19 26.16 -1.54
C PRO A 577 5.95 24.83 -1.66
N VAL A 578 5.27 23.75 -2.06
CA VAL A 578 5.88 22.40 -2.15
C VAL A 578 6.88 22.33 -3.31
N SER A 579 6.60 23.00 -4.43
CA SER A 579 7.53 23.05 -5.56
C SER A 579 8.83 23.78 -5.23
N LEU A 580 8.81 24.82 -4.38
CA LEU A 580 10.02 25.51 -3.92
C LEU A 580 10.96 24.59 -3.14
N PHE A 581 10.43 23.67 -2.34
CA PHE A 581 11.25 22.68 -1.65
C PHE A 581 11.93 21.72 -2.63
N PHE A 582 11.19 21.19 -3.62
CA PHE A 582 11.76 20.32 -4.65
C PHE A 582 12.77 21.05 -5.56
N ILE A 583 12.58 22.34 -5.83
CA ILE A 583 13.58 23.19 -6.49
C ILE A 583 14.83 23.27 -5.63
N ALA A 584 14.69 23.52 -4.33
CA ALA A 584 15.83 23.58 -3.42
C ALA A 584 16.63 22.27 -3.41
N GLN A 585 15.95 21.11 -3.37
CA GLN A 585 16.61 19.80 -3.46
C GLN A 585 17.38 19.63 -4.78
N SER A 586 16.80 20.11 -5.89
CA SER A 586 17.43 20.05 -7.21
C SER A 586 18.66 20.97 -7.30
N GLU A 587 18.54 22.22 -6.84
CA GLU A 587 19.65 23.18 -6.80
C GLU A 587 20.77 22.71 -5.86
N ALA A 588 20.43 22.16 -4.69
CA ALA A 588 21.41 21.62 -3.73
C ALA A 588 22.20 20.46 -4.33
N PHE A 589 21.52 19.57 -5.05
CA PHE A 589 22.14 18.44 -5.74
C PHE A 589 23.06 18.87 -6.90
N LEU A 590 22.65 19.91 -7.64
CA LEU A 590 23.48 20.53 -8.69
C LEU A 590 24.66 21.34 -8.13
N GLY A 591 24.79 21.46 -6.80
CA GLY A 591 25.85 22.24 -6.15
C GLY A 591 25.62 23.75 -6.12
N ASN A 592 24.44 24.21 -6.53
CA ASN A 592 24.06 25.62 -6.56
C ASN A 592 23.57 26.10 -5.18
N LYS A 593 24.47 26.10 -4.20
CA LYS A 593 24.16 26.33 -2.79
C LYS A 593 23.31 27.58 -2.51
N GLU A 594 23.69 28.73 -3.07
CA GLU A 594 22.96 29.99 -2.84
C GLU A 594 21.52 29.93 -3.34
N LYS A 595 21.28 29.36 -4.53
CA LYS A 595 19.93 29.21 -5.08
C LYS A 595 19.09 28.20 -4.30
N ALA A 596 19.72 27.14 -3.79
CA ALA A 596 19.07 26.19 -2.92
C ALA A 596 18.60 26.87 -1.62
N LEU A 597 19.47 27.67 -0.99
CA LEU A 597 19.15 28.45 0.21
C LEU A 597 18.04 29.47 -0.06
N ASP A 598 18.11 30.22 -1.17
CA ASP A 598 17.03 31.15 -1.58
C ASP A 598 15.68 30.44 -1.72
N SER A 599 15.69 29.21 -2.26
CA SER A 599 14.48 28.42 -2.46
C SER A 599 13.94 27.86 -1.15
N LEU A 600 14.80 27.43 -0.23
CA LEU A 600 14.40 27.00 1.13
C LEU A 600 13.83 28.14 1.96
N GLU A 601 14.43 29.33 1.91
CA GLU A 601 13.92 30.52 2.60
C GLU A 601 12.52 30.88 2.09
N LYS A 602 12.31 30.85 0.77
CA LYS A 602 10.98 31.05 0.18
C LYS A 602 10.00 29.93 0.56
N ALA A 603 10.43 28.67 0.58
CA ALA A 603 9.59 27.55 0.98
C ALA A 603 9.15 27.68 2.45
N TYR A 604 10.05 28.14 3.33
CA TYR A 604 9.75 28.49 4.72
C TYR A 604 8.73 29.63 4.80
N GLU A 605 8.98 30.76 4.13
CA GLU A 605 8.09 31.93 4.12
C GLU A 605 6.69 31.63 3.58
N LYS A 606 6.62 30.77 2.56
CA LYS A 606 5.38 30.32 1.94
C LYS A 606 4.72 29.15 2.66
N ARG A 607 5.28 28.71 3.80
CA ARG A 607 4.74 27.63 4.63
C ARG A 607 4.53 26.36 3.79
N ALA A 608 5.59 25.81 3.20
CA ALA A 608 5.53 24.50 2.56
C ALA A 608 5.33 23.41 3.62
N LEU A 609 4.08 23.29 4.09
CA LEU A 609 3.69 22.67 5.37
C LEU A 609 4.19 21.23 5.52
N PHE A 610 4.15 20.44 4.46
CA PHE A 610 4.40 18.99 4.49
C PHE A 610 5.81 18.58 4.05
N THR A 611 6.61 19.49 3.49
CA THR A 611 7.97 19.17 3.03
C THR A 611 9.05 19.83 3.87
N MET A 612 8.86 21.10 4.26
CA MET A 612 9.81 21.82 5.11
C MET A 612 10.10 21.15 6.45
N PRO A 613 9.16 20.46 7.14
CA PRO A 613 9.50 19.78 8.39
C PRO A 613 10.68 18.82 8.27
N PHE A 614 10.90 18.22 7.09
CA PHE A 614 11.98 17.26 6.86
C PHE A 614 13.32 17.90 6.48
N VAL A 615 13.40 19.24 6.36
CA VAL A 615 14.59 19.96 5.86
C VAL A 615 15.86 19.61 6.63
N ARG A 616 15.75 19.39 7.95
CA ARG A 616 16.90 19.06 8.81
C ARG A 616 17.51 17.70 8.48
N VAL A 617 16.66 16.71 8.20
CA VAL A 617 17.05 15.30 8.12
C VAL A 617 17.36 14.84 6.69
N ASP A 618 16.82 15.52 5.68
CA ASP A 618 16.99 15.16 4.27
C ASP A 618 18.47 15.18 3.82
N PRO A 619 19.04 14.03 3.41
CA PRO A 619 20.42 13.90 2.94
C PRO A 619 20.80 14.82 1.78
N VAL A 620 19.84 15.30 0.98
CA VAL A 620 20.15 16.21 -0.15
C VAL A 620 20.76 17.53 0.30
N PHE A 621 20.45 17.96 1.52
CA PHE A 621 20.95 19.21 2.06
C PHE A 621 22.22 19.04 2.89
N ASP A 622 22.87 17.89 2.86
CA ASP A 622 24.11 17.63 3.62
C ASP A 622 25.21 18.66 3.32
N ASN A 623 25.29 19.11 2.07
CA ASN A 623 26.23 20.14 1.64
C ASN A 623 25.86 21.57 2.09
N LEU A 624 24.64 21.79 2.61
CA LEU A 624 24.14 23.07 3.11
C LEU A 624 24.14 23.16 4.64
N ARG A 625 24.25 22.04 5.37
CA ARG A 625 24.14 22.02 6.84
C ARG A 625 25.15 22.92 7.55
N GLY A 626 26.33 23.16 6.96
CA GLY A 626 27.33 24.08 7.52
C GLY A 626 27.07 25.57 7.24
N GLU A 627 26.10 25.90 6.38
CA GLU A 627 25.86 27.27 5.95
C GLU A 627 25.05 28.05 7.00
N PRO A 628 25.45 29.29 7.36
CA PRO A 628 24.74 30.09 8.36
C PRO A 628 23.26 30.32 8.03
N ARG A 629 22.93 30.49 6.74
CA ARG A 629 21.55 30.67 6.27
C ARG A 629 20.70 29.42 6.52
N PHE A 630 21.27 28.24 6.33
CA PHE A 630 20.56 26.97 6.60
C PHE A 630 20.28 26.80 8.09
N GLN A 631 21.27 27.09 8.94
CA GLN A 631 21.12 27.05 10.39
C GLN A 631 20.06 28.04 10.90
N GLU A 632 19.96 29.22 10.27
CA GLU A 632 18.91 30.19 10.60
C GLU A 632 17.51 29.68 10.23
N ILE A 633 17.35 28.93 9.13
CA ILE A 633 16.06 28.29 8.79
C ILE A 633 15.67 27.28 9.88
N LEU A 634 16.60 26.41 10.28
CA LEU A 634 16.35 25.44 11.36
C LEU A 634 15.96 26.14 12.66
N ARG A 635 16.70 27.19 13.04
CA ARG A 635 16.41 27.99 14.24
C ARG A 635 15.03 28.63 14.19
N LYS A 636 14.62 29.18 13.03
CA LYS A 636 13.28 29.75 12.83
C LYS A 636 12.16 28.70 12.92
N MET A 637 12.47 27.47 12.54
CA MET A 637 11.55 26.34 12.63
C MET A 637 11.62 25.61 13.99
N ASN A 638 12.50 26.00 14.92
CA ASN A 638 12.76 25.28 16.16
C ASN A 638 13.22 23.82 15.94
N LEU A 639 13.99 23.56 14.88
CA LEU A 639 14.52 22.24 14.50
C LEU A 639 16.00 22.07 14.85
#